data_AF-A0A672L3P9-F1
#
_entry.id   AF-A0A672L3P9-F1
#
_cell.length_a   1.000
_cell.length_b   1.000
_cell.length_c   1.000
_cell.angle_alpha   90.00
_cell.angle_beta   90.00
_cell.angle_gamma   90.00
#
_symmetry.space_group_name_H-M   'P 1'
#
loop_
_entity.id
_entity.type
_entity.pdbx_description
1 polymer ?
#
loop_
_entity_poly.entity_id
_entity_poly.type
_entity_poly.pdbx_seq_one_letter_code
_entity_poly.pdbx_strand_id
1 'polypeptide(L)'
;IIEGQMKLYISDGNPHCIKVLAALELTGGTCDTEVVSHEEKVVPHFTRPVSPALLLPDGQHLFSPNSICQYLFDISGQKATDATNQWLEWEATNLQPAVLQSLHMVALQGKHVEAAAVMKEPLNWLEQSLSKKNTPFLTAEAVSVADVVLWAALFPLLSDSGFDAGELRSVRGWFQQVGGLEACQTAARRVLQGKGVEALKTFLQKHPATQTQRRDSPTNATEAEDGEHVMTVEEIEEAAQIWSEGLKASPAVTERKHPVLPQEGKRNVLLTSALPYVNNVPHLGNIIGCVLSADVFARYGRLRGWNLLFICGTDEYGTATENKAREEGLTPQEICDKYHAVHADIYQWFQIDFDFFGRTTTERQTEIAQDIFWRLHERGFLLEDTVEQLRCESCQRFLADRFVEGECPHCRYPEARGDQCDKCGRLINAVELRNPQCKVCKETPVIRSSKHLFLNLPKLEDELEQWLDKSTGSGDWTANARHITHSWLRDGLKPRCITRDLRWGTPVPHEDYKEKVFYVWFDAPIGYLSITANYTDQWEKWWKNPQQVELYNFMAKDNVPFHSVVFPCSLLGAQDNYTLVNHLIATEYLNYEDTKFSKSRGVGVFGDMAKDTGIPSDVWRFYLLYLRPEGQDSAFSWSDMALKNNSELLNNLGNFINRAGMFVSKFFDGCVPEMLLNEDDKRLIAQVRWELKQYIQLLDKVRIRDALKCILNISRHGNQYIQVNEPWKKIKGGDGDRQRAGTVTGLSVNVACLLSVVLEPYMPSVSYTIRHQLQAPPTCVSAMLQNTGTFICTLPAGHSIGTVSPLFQKLENEQIEVLRKRFGGQQPEEESAKVKTRVETKPSAGAALNASVNVNADPERAKQLTALVAEQVRTHTLTLYTMYCWLLLQISPSDLTLLLCCRDTYVK
;
A
#
# COMPACT_ATOMS: atom_id res chain seq x y z
N ILE A 1 -17.05 39.83 -19.62
CA ILE A 1 -16.05 39.99 -18.55
C ILE A 1 -16.76 40.74 -17.45
N ILE A 2 -17.06 40.08 -16.33
CA ILE A 2 -17.54 40.75 -15.13
C ILE A 2 -16.29 41.00 -14.29
N GLU A 3 -16.07 42.24 -13.87
CA GLU A 3 -15.03 42.57 -12.89
C GLU A 3 -15.49 42.08 -11.52
N GLY A 4 -15.24 40.80 -11.23
CA GLY A 4 -15.52 40.22 -9.92
C GLY A 4 -14.42 40.56 -8.93
N GLN A 5 -14.74 41.32 -7.87
CA GLN A 5 -13.89 41.35 -6.68
C GLN A 5 -13.98 40.01 -5.93
N MET A 6 -12.90 39.60 -5.26
CA MET A 6 -12.93 38.43 -4.38
C MET A 6 -13.89 38.68 -3.22
N LYS A 7 -14.69 37.68 -2.85
CA LYS A 7 -15.65 37.78 -1.74
C LYS A 7 -15.46 36.65 -0.73
N LEU A 8 -15.12 37.00 0.51
CA LEU A 8 -14.90 36.08 1.62
C LEU A 8 -16.14 36.04 2.50
N TYR A 9 -16.85 34.92 2.48
CA TYR A 9 -17.95 34.60 3.36
C TYR A 9 -17.41 34.07 4.69
N ILE A 10 -17.79 34.69 5.80
CA ILE A 10 -17.47 34.28 7.17
C ILE A 10 -18.75 34.14 7.99
N SER A 11 -18.70 33.39 9.10
CA SER A 11 -19.82 33.30 10.05
C SER A 11 -19.35 33.60 11.46
N ASP A 12 -20.10 34.39 12.22
CA ASP A 12 -19.79 34.71 13.62
C ASP A 12 -19.56 33.46 14.47
N GLY A 13 -18.60 33.51 15.41
CA GLY A 13 -18.33 32.38 16.32
C GLY A 13 -17.74 31.11 15.67
N ASN A 14 -17.39 31.13 14.38
CA ASN A 14 -16.72 30.02 13.72
C ASN A 14 -15.19 30.13 13.88
N PRO A 15 -14.51 29.21 14.57
CA PRO A 15 -13.07 29.33 14.87
C PRO A 15 -12.20 29.32 13.61
N HIS A 16 -12.64 28.66 12.53
CA HIS A 16 -11.90 28.67 11.26
C HIS A 16 -11.88 30.04 10.58
N CYS A 17 -12.80 30.95 10.92
CA CYS A 17 -12.78 32.32 10.41
C CYS A 17 -11.56 33.11 10.91
N ILE A 18 -10.98 32.75 12.07
CA ILE A 18 -9.76 33.41 12.59
C ILE A 18 -8.60 33.19 11.61
N LYS A 19 -8.44 31.96 11.08
CA LYS A 19 -7.38 31.60 10.12
C LYS A 19 -7.42 32.50 8.88
N VAL A 20 -8.56 32.52 8.20
CA VAL A 20 -8.72 33.21 6.91
C VAL A 20 -8.68 34.72 7.04
N LEU A 21 -9.20 35.28 8.15
CA LEU A 21 -9.11 36.71 8.43
C LEU A 21 -7.68 37.13 8.78
N ALA A 22 -6.96 36.35 9.60
CA ALA A 22 -5.57 36.65 9.94
C ALA A 22 -4.67 36.57 8.70
N ALA A 23 -4.91 35.59 7.81
CA ALA A 23 -4.21 35.51 6.53
C ALA A 23 -4.54 36.70 5.61
N LEU A 24 -5.82 37.08 5.47
CA LEU A 24 -6.24 38.19 4.61
C LEU A 24 -5.63 39.53 5.02
N GLU A 25 -5.69 39.85 6.32
CA GLU A 25 -5.13 41.08 6.88
C GLU A 25 -3.60 41.11 6.77
N LEU A 26 -2.91 39.98 7.02
CA LEU A 26 -1.45 39.89 6.95
C LEU A 26 -0.91 39.99 5.52
N THR A 27 -1.64 39.49 4.53
CA THR A 27 -1.24 39.53 3.12
C THR A 27 -1.68 40.80 2.39
N GLY A 28 -2.49 41.65 3.03
CA GLY A 28 -3.01 42.89 2.45
C GLY A 28 -3.97 42.66 1.26
N GLY A 29 -4.62 41.49 1.21
CA GLY A 29 -5.47 41.10 0.08
C GLY A 29 -6.72 41.96 -0.06
N THR A 30 -7.03 42.40 -1.29
CA THR A 30 -8.28 43.12 -1.60
C THR A 30 -9.45 42.15 -1.75
N CYS A 31 -10.17 41.89 -0.66
CA CYS A 31 -11.32 40.98 -0.63
C CYS A 31 -12.48 41.56 0.19
N ASP A 32 -13.67 41.62 -0.39
CA ASP A 32 -14.88 42.01 0.32
C ASP A 32 -15.27 40.91 1.30
N THR A 33 -15.44 41.24 2.58
CA THR A 33 -15.82 40.26 3.61
C THR A 33 -17.30 40.38 3.96
N GLU A 34 -18.07 39.31 3.78
CA GLU A 34 -19.50 39.24 4.13
C GLU A 34 -19.72 38.29 5.31
N VAL A 35 -20.53 38.72 6.27
CA VAL A 35 -20.96 37.87 7.39
C VAL A 35 -22.28 37.20 7.01
N VAL A 36 -22.27 35.87 6.97
CA VAL A 36 -23.42 35.03 6.62
C VAL A 36 -23.86 34.17 7.80
N SER A 37 -25.12 33.74 7.79
CA SER A 37 -25.61 32.84 8.83
C SER A 37 -25.02 31.43 8.68
N HIS A 38 -24.91 30.66 9.77
CA HIS A 38 -24.45 29.26 9.71
C HIS A 38 -25.32 28.33 8.85
N GLU A 39 -26.51 28.76 8.45
CA GLU A 39 -27.46 27.99 7.62
C GLU A 39 -27.46 28.43 6.14
N GLU A 40 -26.69 29.48 5.81
CA GLU A 40 -26.69 30.11 4.51
C GLU A 40 -25.81 29.38 3.50
N LYS A 41 -26.38 29.01 2.35
CA LYS A 41 -25.67 28.29 1.29
C LYS A 41 -24.94 29.24 0.36
N VAL A 42 -23.74 29.63 0.77
CA VAL A 42 -22.85 30.49 -0.04
C VAL A 42 -22.13 29.74 -1.16
N VAL A 43 -21.96 28.42 -1.06
CA VAL A 43 -21.40 27.57 -2.13
C VAL A 43 -22.55 26.81 -2.81
N PRO A 44 -22.96 27.14 -4.05
CA PRO A 44 -24.18 26.61 -4.67
C PRO A 44 -24.23 25.09 -4.87
N HIS A 45 -23.07 24.45 -4.92
CA HIS A 45 -22.92 23.03 -5.28
C HIS A 45 -22.91 22.08 -4.07
N PHE A 46 -22.92 22.59 -2.83
CA PHE A 46 -22.95 21.73 -1.64
C PHE A 46 -24.36 21.53 -1.08
N THR A 47 -24.62 20.31 -0.61
CA THR A 47 -25.87 19.92 0.05
C THR A 47 -26.01 20.54 1.44
N ARG A 48 -24.89 20.79 2.14
CA ARG A 48 -24.82 21.43 3.47
C ARG A 48 -24.17 22.83 3.37
N PRO A 49 -24.52 23.81 4.24
CA PRO A 49 -23.83 25.10 4.32
C PRO A 49 -22.35 24.93 4.65
N VAL A 50 -21.48 25.78 4.10
CA VAL A 50 -20.03 25.77 4.36
C VAL A 50 -19.52 27.20 4.55
N SER A 51 -18.80 27.43 5.65
CA SER A 51 -18.16 28.70 6.00
C SER A 51 -16.90 28.41 6.85
N PRO A 52 -15.79 29.14 6.67
CA PRO A 52 -15.57 30.21 5.69
C PRO A 52 -15.47 29.70 4.25
N ALA A 53 -15.81 30.55 3.29
CA ALA A 53 -15.65 30.28 1.86
C ALA A 53 -15.21 31.55 1.11
N LEU A 54 -14.35 31.42 0.10
CA LEU A 54 -13.86 32.49 -0.74
C LEU A 54 -14.35 32.29 -2.18
N LEU A 55 -15.17 33.21 -2.69
CA LEU A 55 -15.54 33.31 -4.09
C LEU A 55 -14.42 34.04 -4.86
N LEU A 56 -13.92 33.40 -5.91
CA LEU A 56 -12.90 33.91 -6.82
C LEU A 56 -13.52 34.67 -8.00
N PRO A 57 -12.77 35.56 -8.68
CA PRO A 57 -13.28 36.38 -9.79
C PRO A 57 -13.80 35.59 -11.01
N ASP A 58 -13.42 34.32 -11.13
CA ASP A 58 -13.85 33.41 -12.20
C ASP A 58 -15.12 32.60 -11.86
N GLY A 59 -15.67 32.79 -10.66
CA GLY A 59 -16.85 32.07 -10.15
C GLY A 59 -16.54 30.81 -9.34
N GLN A 60 -15.26 30.42 -9.20
CA GLN A 60 -14.88 29.28 -8.37
C GLN A 60 -14.96 29.62 -6.87
N HIS A 61 -15.12 28.61 -6.03
CA HIS A 61 -15.20 28.75 -4.58
C HIS A 61 -14.11 27.91 -3.90
N LEU A 62 -13.28 28.54 -3.07
CA LEU A 62 -12.41 27.85 -2.12
C LEU A 62 -13.14 27.77 -0.77
N PHE A 63 -13.20 26.59 -0.16
CA PHE A 63 -14.00 26.33 1.04
C PHE A 63 -13.23 25.58 2.15
N SER A 64 -11.96 25.28 1.90
CA SER A 64 -11.01 24.78 2.90
C SER A 64 -10.30 25.98 3.53
N PRO A 65 -10.36 26.19 4.86
CA PRO A 65 -9.69 27.31 5.52
C PRO A 65 -8.19 27.37 5.21
N ASN A 66 -7.50 26.23 5.20
CA ASN A 66 -6.07 26.16 4.93
C ASN A 66 -5.77 26.48 3.46
N SER A 67 -6.61 26.06 2.52
CA SER A 67 -6.47 26.38 1.09
C SER A 67 -6.80 27.84 0.78
N ILE A 68 -7.76 28.45 1.49
CA ILE A 68 -8.03 29.90 1.42
C ILE A 68 -6.80 30.68 1.91
N CYS A 69 -6.23 30.30 3.06
CA CYS A 69 -5.03 30.94 3.60
C CYS A 69 -3.84 30.80 2.65
N GLN A 70 -3.61 29.61 2.09
CA GLN A 70 -2.54 29.36 1.12
C GLN A 70 -2.70 30.23 -0.13
N TYR A 71 -3.91 30.27 -0.72
CA TYR A 71 -4.20 31.12 -1.87
C TYR A 71 -3.92 32.61 -1.59
N LEU A 72 -4.31 33.11 -0.40
CA LEU A 72 -4.06 34.50 0.01
C LEU A 72 -2.55 34.82 0.15
N PHE A 73 -1.74 33.86 0.60
CA PHE A 73 -0.29 34.01 0.67
C PHE A 73 0.35 33.92 -0.74
N ASP A 74 -0.09 32.98 -1.58
CA ASP A 74 0.42 32.81 -2.94
C ASP A 74 0.20 34.07 -3.79
N ILE A 75 -0.98 34.72 -3.70
CA ILE A 75 -1.26 35.97 -4.43
C ILE A 75 -0.49 37.20 -3.90
N SER A 76 -0.04 37.18 -2.64
CA SER A 76 0.87 38.23 -2.10
C SER A 76 2.35 37.96 -2.41
N GLY A 77 2.65 36.89 -3.16
CA GLY A 77 4.00 36.52 -3.59
C GLY A 77 4.75 35.61 -2.62
N GLN A 78 4.15 35.26 -1.47
CA GLN A 78 4.72 34.35 -0.48
C GLN A 78 4.29 32.91 -0.78
N LYS A 79 4.94 32.27 -1.75
CA LYS A 79 4.60 30.90 -2.15
C LYS A 79 4.84 29.89 -1.02
N ALA A 80 3.89 28.97 -0.84
CA ALA A 80 4.05 27.85 0.08
C ALA A 80 5.24 26.95 -0.32
N THR A 81 6.03 26.52 0.67
CA THR A 81 7.11 25.53 0.50
C THR A 81 6.65 24.12 0.87
N ASP A 82 7.42 23.09 0.53
CA ASP A 82 7.10 21.71 0.95
C ASP A 82 7.00 21.57 2.47
N ALA A 83 7.87 22.25 3.23
CA ALA A 83 7.79 22.32 4.69
C ALA A 83 6.49 23.02 5.15
N THR A 84 6.07 24.08 4.47
CA THR A 84 4.78 24.75 4.73
C THR A 84 3.60 23.82 4.49
N ASN A 85 3.61 23.06 3.39
CA ASN A 85 2.55 22.10 3.05
C ASN A 85 2.45 20.98 4.10
N GLN A 86 3.59 20.42 4.55
CA GLN A 86 3.63 19.43 5.64
C GLN A 86 2.98 19.95 6.94
N TRP A 87 3.22 21.21 7.30
CA TRP A 87 2.57 21.82 8.46
C TRP A 87 1.06 22.02 8.28
N LEU A 88 0.61 22.45 7.09
CA LEU A 88 -0.81 22.62 6.80
C LEU A 88 -1.56 21.27 6.73
N GLU A 89 -0.90 20.22 6.28
CA GLU A 89 -1.41 18.84 6.27
C GLU A 89 -1.52 18.30 7.71
N TRP A 90 -0.42 18.35 8.49
CA TRP A 90 -0.43 17.94 9.90
C TRP A 90 -1.46 18.71 10.73
N GLU A 91 -1.63 20.01 10.46
CA GLU A 91 -2.66 20.81 11.13
C GLU A 91 -4.06 20.27 10.82
N ALA A 92 -4.37 19.99 9.55
CA ALA A 92 -5.66 19.46 9.15
C ALA A 92 -5.93 18.03 9.66
N THR A 93 -4.90 17.17 9.73
CA THR A 93 -5.04 15.74 10.08
C THR A 93 -4.88 15.43 11.57
N ASN A 94 -4.08 16.19 12.30
CA ASN A 94 -3.71 15.90 13.69
C ASN A 94 -4.18 17.00 14.67
N LEU A 95 -3.86 18.27 14.38
CA LEU A 95 -4.13 19.36 15.33
C LEU A 95 -5.62 19.77 15.33
N GLN A 96 -6.19 20.02 14.16
CA GLN A 96 -7.54 20.55 13.99
C GLN A 96 -8.64 19.67 14.62
N PRO A 97 -8.59 18.31 14.54
CA PRO A 97 -9.53 17.44 15.25
C PRO A 97 -9.39 17.52 16.77
N ALA A 98 -8.17 17.52 17.30
CA ALA A 98 -7.90 17.62 18.73
C ALA A 98 -8.36 18.98 19.29
N VAL A 99 -8.05 20.07 18.59
CA VAL A 99 -8.52 21.42 18.91
C VAL A 99 -10.05 21.47 18.94
N LEU A 100 -10.74 20.94 17.92
CA LEU A 100 -12.20 20.97 17.87
C LEU A 100 -12.83 20.13 18.99
N GLN A 101 -12.27 18.96 19.32
CA GLN A 101 -12.70 18.14 20.45
C GLN A 101 -12.51 18.88 21.79
N SER A 102 -11.35 19.50 22.00
CA SER A 102 -11.06 20.27 23.22
C SER A 102 -11.89 21.54 23.33
N LEU A 103 -12.22 22.21 22.23
CA LEU A 103 -13.16 23.34 22.21
C LEU A 103 -14.58 22.92 22.62
N HIS A 104 -15.04 21.74 22.21
CA HIS A 104 -16.32 21.20 22.72
C HIS A 104 -16.27 20.92 24.23
N MET A 105 -15.17 20.33 24.72
CA MET A 105 -14.98 20.05 26.14
C MET A 105 -14.95 21.34 26.98
N VAL A 106 -14.20 22.36 26.55
CA VAL A 106 -14.12 23.65 27.23
C VAL A 106 -15.43 24.42 27.10
N ALA A 107 -15.83 24.80 25.89
CA ALA A 107 -16.91 25.75 25.66
C ALA A 107 -18.32 25.19 25.96
N LEU A 108 -18.55 23.87 25.78
CA LEU A 108 -19.88 23.29 26.02
C LEU A 108 -19.98 22.47 27.32
N GLN A 109 -18.86 21.99 27.87
CA GLN A 109 -18.87 21.07 29.03
C GLN A 109 -18.07 21.57 30.24
N GLY A 110 -17.29 22.65 30.13
CA GLY A 110 -16.42 23.14 31.21
C GLY A 110 -15.25 22.21 31.59
N LYS A 111 -14.94 21.21 30.76
CA LYS A 111 -13.97 20.13 31.00
C LYS A 111 -12.55 20.50 30.55
N HIS A 112 -11.96 21.46 31.25
CA HIS A 112 -10.65 22.01 30.90
C HIS A 112 -9.51 20.99 31.07
N VAL A 113 -9.60 20.10 32.08
CA VAL A 113 -8.56 19.08 32.37
C VAL A 113 -8.55 18.00 31.29
N GLU A 114 -9.73 17.51 30.88
CA GLU A 114 -9.85 16.53 29.79
C GLU A 114 -9.46 17.14 28.44
N ALA A 115 -9.80 18.41 28.20
CA ALA A 115 -9.36 19.15 27.02
C ALA A 115 -7.83 19.28 26.93
N ALA A 116 -7.16 19.54 28.06
CA ALA A 116 -5.70 19.58 28.14
C ALA A 116 -5.09 18.19 27.87
N ALA A 117 -5.71 17.12 28.38
CA ALA A 117 -5.25 15.75 28.12
C ALA A 117 -5.34 15.36 26.63
N VAL A 118 -6.39 15.78 25.92
CA VAL A 118 -6.53 15.59 24.46
C VAL A 118 -5.46 16.36 23.68
N MET A 119 -5.16 17.60 24.08
CA MET A 119 -4.18 18.44 23.41
C MET A 119 -2.70 18.08 23.69
N LYS A 120 -2.44 17.22 24.67
CA LYS A 120 -1.08 16.90 25.15
C LYS A 120 -0.16 16.35 24.05
N GLU A 121 -0.63 15.40 23.23
CA GLU A 121 0.17 14.80 22.14
C GLU A 121 0.49 15.84 21.04
N PRO A 122 -0.49 16.57 20.44
CA PRO A 122 -0.20 17.62 19.47
C PRO A 122 0.70 18.75 19.99
N LEU A 123 0.49 19.20 21.24
CA LEU A 123 1.27 20.29 21.82
C LEU A 123 2.72 19.87 22.12
N ASN A 124 2.95 18.65 22.60
CA ASN A 124 4.29 18.12 22.81
C ASN A 124 5.06 17.98 21.48
N TRP A 125 4.40 17.52 20.42
CA TRP A 125 5.02 17.41 19.10
C TRP A 125 5.39 18.79 18.52
N LEU A 126 4.54 19.81 18.74
CA LEU A 126 4.84 21.19 18.37
C LEU A 126 6.02 21.76 19.19
N GLU A 127 6.08 21.50 20.50
CA GLU A 127 7.22 21.88 21.36
C GLU A 127 8.53 21.24 20.92
N GLN A 128 8.52 19.94 20.60
CA GLN A 128 9.70 19.24 20.05
C GLN A 128 10.12 19.81 18.69
N SER A 129 9.16 20.16 17.83
CA SER A 129 9.43 20.69 16.49
C SER A 129 9.97 22.12 16.51
N LEU A 130 9.52 22.94 17.46
CA LEU A 130 10.02 24.29 17.68
C LEU A 130 11.38 24.27 18.39
N SER A 131 11.56 23.47 19.44
CA SER A 131 12.82 23.38 20.20
C SER A 131 14.00 22.80 19.41
N LYS A 132 13.74 21.95 18.39
CA LYS A 132 14.76 21.44 17.46
C LYS A 132 15.20 22.48 16.42
N LYS A 133 14.52 23.62 16.29
CA LYS A 133 14.82 24.66 15.28
C LYS A 133 15.37 25.93 15.92
N ASN A 134 16.35 26.53 15.25
CA ASN A 134 16.97 27.79 15.68
C ASN A 134 16.34 29.02 14.98
N THR A 135 15.09 28.89 14.51
CA THR A 135 14.33 29.92 13.77
C THR A 135 13.14 30.42 14.61
N PRO A 136 12.75 31.70 14.50
CA PRO A 136 11.62 32.25 15.26
C PRO A 136 10.25 31.69 14.84
N PHE A 137 10.13 31.21 13.59
CA PHE A 137 8.89 30.68 13.02
C PHE A 137 9.05 29.24 12.52
N LEU A 138 7.93 28.57 12.22
CA LEU A 138 7.86 27.13 11.91
C LEU A 138 8.68 26.72 10.68
N THR A 139 8.84 27.60 9.69
CA THR A 139 9.52 27.28 8.43
C THR A 139 10.73 28.17 8.10
N ALA A 140 10.84 29.38 8.67
CA ALA A 140 11.86 30.36 8.30
C ALA A 140 12.06 31.45 9.38
N GLU A 141 12.84 32.49 9.06
CA GLU A 141 12.96 33.73 9.86
C GLU A 141 11.74 34.67 9.72
N ALA A 142 10.86 34.44 8.74
CA ALA A 142 9.64 35.19 8.52
C ALA A 142 8.39 34.35 8.80
N VAL A 143 7.30 35.01 9.18
CA VAL A 143 5.98 34.41 9.41
C VAL A 143 5.47 33.76 8.14
N SER A 144 5.13 32.47 8.19
CA SER A 144 4.53 31.75 7.08
C SER A 144 3.02 31.54 7.25
N VAL A 145 2.34 31.09 6.20
CA VAL A 145 0.93 30.67 6.30
C VAL A 145 0.71 29.54 7.31
N ALA A 146 1.70 28.67 7.50
CA ALA A 146 1.64 27.63 8.54
C ALA A 146 1.60 28.24 9.95
N ASP A 147 2.42 29.27 10.21
CA ASP A 147 2.43 29.96 11.51
C ASP A 147 1.06 30.57 11.83
N VAL A 148 0.48 31.28 10.86
CA VAL A 148 -0.86 31.89 11.00
C VAL A 148 -1.95 30.84 11.22
N VAL A 149 -1.94 29.75 10.43
CA VAL A 149 -2.96 28.69 10.49
C VAL A 149 -2.90 27.93 11.81
N LEU A 150 -1.72 27.49 12.27
CA LEU A 150 -1.57 26.78 13.54
C LEU A 150 -1.85 27.71 14.73
N TRP A 151 -1.37 28.95 14.69
CA TRP A 151 -1.66 29.93 15.75
C TRP A 151 -3.16 30.18 15.89
N ALA A 152 -3.85 30.45 14.77
CA ALA A 152 -5.29 30.74 14.78
C ALA A 152 -6.14 29.53 15.21
N ALA A 153 -5.70 28.30 14.93
CA ALA A 153 -6.33 27.09 15.46
C ALA A 153 -6.18 26.98 16.98
N LEU A 154 -4.97 27.21 17.51
CA LEU A 154 -4.67 27.13 18.94
C LEU A 154 -5.22 28.30 19.76
N PHE A 155 -5.41 29.47 19.13
CA PHE A 155 -5.67 30.73 19.83
C PHE A 155 -6.84 30.68 20.83
N PRO A 156 -8.04 30.14 20.48
CA PRO A 156 -9.15 30.15 21.41
C PRO A 156 -8.94 29.23 22.63
N LEU A 157 -8.10 28.19 22.54
CA LEU A 157 -7.76 27.32 23.67
C LEU A 157 -6.63 27.93 24.51
N LEU A 158 -5.50 28.32 23.90
CA LEU A 158 -4.33 28.82 24.62
C LEU A 158 -4.51 30.22 25.22
N SER A 159 -5.57 30.94 24.83
CA SER A 159 -5.97 32.22 25.44
C SER A 159 -7.06 32.07 26.50
N ASP A 160 -7.57 30.85 26.75
CA ASP A 160 -8.52 30.58 27.82
C ASP A 160 -7.78 30.40 29.16
N SER A 161 -8.24 31.09 30.21
CA SER A 161 -7.57 31.08 31.51
C SER A 161 -7.80 29.81 32.34
N GLY A 162 -8.77 28.97 31.97
CA GLY A 162 -8.99 27.65 32.56
C GLY A 162 -8.19 26.53 31.90
N PHE A 163 -7.64 26.75 30.70
CA PHE A 163 -6.89 25.74 29.95
C PHE A 163 -5.40 25.73 30.32
N ASP A 164 -4.96 24.73 31.07
CA ASP A 164 -3.53 24.52 31.35
C ASP A 164 -2.86 23.64 30.29
N ALA A 165 -2.00 24.26 29.48
CA ALA A 165 -1.16 23.59 28.48
C ALA A 165 0.13 22.96 29.04
N GLY A 166 0.47 23.20 30.32
CA GLY A 166 1.73 22.76 30.94
C GLY A 166 2.95 23.62 30.56
N GLU A 167 4.15 23.12 30.90
CA GLU A 167 5.44 23.78 30.62
C GLU A 167 5.91 23.55 29.16
N LEU A 168 5.36 24.34 28.24
CA LEU A 168 5.75 24.36 26.82
C LEU A 168 6.45 25.69 26.51
N ARG A 169 7.77 25.75 26.67
CA ARG A 169 8.53 27.02 26.59
C ARG A 169 8.61 27.55 25.16
N SER A 170 8.89 26.66 24.21
CA SER A 170 9.06 26.98 22.79
C SER A 170 7.71 27.35 22.16
N VAL A 171 6.65 26.57 22.45
CA VAL A 171 5.28 26.87 22.01
C VAL A 171 4.81 28.20 22.56
N ARG A 172 4.98 28.48 23.87
CA ARG A 172 4.56 29.78 24.46
C ARG A 172 5.31 30.95 23.83
N GLY A 173 6.61 30.82 23.58
CA GLY A 173 7.42 31.85 22.90
C GLY A 173 6.94 32.14 21.47
N TRP A 174 6.83 31.10 20.64
CA TRP A 174 6.32 31.20 19.27
C TRP A 174 4.89 31.74 19.21
N PHE A 175 4.00 31.24 20.07
CA PHE A 175 2.59 31.64 20.12
C PHE A 175 2.42 33.13 20.50
N GLN A 176 3.27 33.64 21.41
CA GLN A 176 3.32 35.07 21.73
C GLN A 176 3.88 35.92 20.59
N GLN A 177 4.86 35.42 19.84
CA GLN A 177 5.42 36.14 18.68
C GLN A 177 4.41 36.26 17.54
N VAL A 178 3.75 35.17 17.13
CA VAL A 178 2.70 35.20 16.10
C VAL A 178 1.47 35.98 16.59
N GLY A 179 1.10 35.83 17.86
CA GLY A 179 0.03 36.61 18.50
C GLY A 179 0.34 38.10 18.68
N GLY A 180 1.60 38.51 18.50
CA GLY A 180 2.02 39.92 18.49
C GLY A 180 1.65 40.65 17.20
N LEU A 181 1.28 39.94 16.12
CA LEU A 181 0.94 40.52 14.82
C LEU A 181 -0.45 41.16 14.87
N GLU A 182 -0.56 42.41 14.39
CA GLU A 182 -1.83 43.16 14.38
C GLU A 182 -2.94 42.44 13.62
N ALA A 183 -2.61 41.84 12.46
CA ALA A 183 -3.53 41.00 11.67
C ALA A 183 -4.14 39.86 12.49
N CYS A 184 -3.32 39.14 13.26
CA CYS A 184 -3.73 38.04 14.12
C CYS A 184 -4.65 38.52 15.25
N GLN A 185 -4.28 39.63 15.92
CA GLN A 185 -5.09 40.22 17.00
C GLN A 185 -6.43 40.78 16.50
N THR A 186 -6.47 41.36 15.30
CA THR A 186 -7.68 41.91 14.70
C THR A 186 -8.64 40.79 14.25
N ALA A 187 -8.12 39.74 13.60
CA ALA A 187 -8.90 38.56 13.26
C ALA A 187 -9.53 37.87 14.48
N ALA A 188 -8.73 37.64 15.53
CA ALA A 188 -9.21 37.03 16.77
C ALA A 188 -10.28 37.89 17.47
N ARG A 189 -10.08 39.22 17.57
CA ARG A 189 -11.08 40.14 18.12
C ARG A 189 -12.37 40.15 17.31
N ARG A 190 -12.29 40.09 15.98
CA ARG A 190 -13.45 40.10 15.06
C ARG A 190 -14.32 38.85 15.25
N VAL A 191 -13.72 37.66 15.35
CA VAL A 191 -14.47 36.39 15.48
C VAL A 191 -14.95 36.14 16.92
N LEU A 192 -14.10 36.38 17.92
CA LEU A 192 -14.45 36.08 19.32
C LEU A 192 -15.18 37.22 20.04
N GLN A 193 -15.22 38.44 19.48
CA GLN A 193 -15.94 39.59 20.01
C GLN A 193 -15.67 39.89 21.50
N GLY A 194 -14.46 39.57 21.99
CA GLY A 194 -14.08 39.70 23.40
C GLY A 194 -14.68 38.66 24.37
N LYS A 195 -15.43 37.67 23.88
CA LYS A 195 -16.08 36.61 24.69
C LYS A 195 -15.24 35.34 24.84
N GLY A 196 -14.08 35.24 24.19
CA GLY A 196 -13.24 34.03 24.22
C GLY A 196 -13.95 32.81 23.65
N VAL A 197 -13.74 31.64 24.26
CA VAL A 197 -14.37 30.36 23.87
C VAL A 197 -15.90 30.40 23.86
N GLU A 198 -16.53 31.27 24.65
CA GLU A 198 -17.99 31.43 24.71
C GLU A 198 -18.58 31.91 23.37
N ALA A 199 -17.82 32.65 22.56
CA ALA A 199 -18.24 33.06 21.22
C ALA A 199 -18.51 31.86 20.30
N LEU A 200 -17.86 30.73 20.56
CA LEU A 200 -17.87 29.55 19.70
C LEU A 200 -19.06 28.61 19.97
N LYS A 201 -19.82 28.83 21.05
CA LYS A 201 -20.90 27.94 21.50
C LYS A 201 -21.91 27.62 20.40
N THR A 202 -22.40 28.64 19.68
CA THR A 202 -23.40 28.48 18.61
C THR A 202 -22.87 27.64 17.44
N PHE A 203 -21.59 27.82 17.08
CA PHE A 203 -20.94 27.04 16.04
C PHE A 203 -20.79 25.58 16.46
N LEU A 204 -20.22 25.34 17.65
CA LEU A 204 -19.95 23.99 18.19
C LEU A 204 -21.25 23.20 18.41
N GLN A 205 -22.34 23.83 18.85
CA GLN A 205 -23.65 23.18 18.98
C GLN A 205 -24.22 22.68 17.64
N LYS A 206 -23.85 23.32 16.51
CA LYS A 206 -24.30 22.92 15.16
C LYS A 206 -23.34 21.96 14.45
N HIS A 207 -22.13 21.76 14.99
CA HIS A 207 -21.08 20.93 14.39
C HIS A 207 -20.60 19.89 15.41
N PRO A 208 -21.31 18.75 15.56
CA PRO A 208 -21.07 17.81 16.64
C PRO A 208 -19.61 17.31 16.66
N ALA A 209 -19.03 17.24 17.85
CA ALA A 209 -17.69 16.69 18.06
C ALA A 209 -17.58 15.28 17.47
N THR A 210 -16.61 15.09 16.59
CA THR A 210 -16.07 13.76 16.31
C THR A 210 -15.61 13.15 17.63
N GLN A 211 -16.26 12.06 18.05
CA GLN A 211 -15.82 11.30 19.21
C GLN A 211 -14.52 10.57 18.85
N THR A 212 -13.38 11.23 19.02
CA THR A 212 -12.12 10.54 19.28
C THR A 212 -12.31 9.81 20.60
N GLN A 213 -12.76 8.55 20.52
CA GLN A 213 -12.74 7.63 21.66
C GLN A 213 -11.31 7.65 22.23
N ARG A 214 -11.20 7.55 23.56
CA ARG A 214 -9.90 7.34 24.19
C ARG A 214 -9.24 6.14 23.51
N ARG A 215 -8.13 6.40 22.83
CA ARG A 215 -7.13 5.36 22.59
C ARG A 215 -6.65 4.93 23.98
N ASP A 216 -7.11 3.78 24.45
CA ASP A 216 -6.27 2.95 25.31
C ASP A 216 -5.06 2.57 24.44
N SER A 217 -3.97 3.31 24.63
CA SER A 217 -2.91 3.51 23.64
C SER A 217 -2.38 2.23 22.99
N PRO A 218 -2.63 1.98 21.69
CA PRO A 218 -1.59 1.46 20.83
C PRO A 218 -0.72 2.65 20.42
N THR A 219 0.51 2.69 20.90
CA THR A 219 1.49 3.74 20.57
C THR A 219 1.54 3.97 19.06
N ASN A 220 1.25 5.20 18.64
CA ASN A 220 1.62 5.68 17.32
C ASN A 220 3.15 5.66 17.26
N ALA A 221 3.74 4.69 16.58
CA ALA A 221 5.17 4.66 16.31
C ALA A 221 5.53 5.71 15.23
N THR A 222 5.51 6.99 15.61
CA THR A 222 6.63 7.86 15.23
C THR A 222 7.91 7.16 15.69
N GLU A 223 8.99 7.28 14.89
CA GLU A 223 10.31 6.68 15.12
C GLU A 223 10.57 6.40 16.59
N ALA A 224 10.62 5.12 16.95
CA ALA A 224 10.80 4.71 18.34
C ALA A 224 12.16 5.25 18.81
N GLU A 225 12.14 6.29 19.63
CA GLU A 225 13.26 6.58 20.52
C GLU A 225 13.49 5.31 21.35
N ASP A 226 14.74 4.84 21.42
CA ASP A 226 15.17 3.61 22.09
C ASP A 226 14.96 3.68 23.62
N GLY A 227 13.70 3.71 24.05
CA GLY A 227 13.29 3.43 25.42
C GLY A 227 13.31 1.93 25.63
N GLU A 228 14.41 1.38 26.13
CA GLU A 228 14.47 -0.02 26.56
C GLU A 228 13.26 -0.32 27.48
N HIS A 229 12.43 -1.28 27.08
CA HIS A 229 11.37 -1.79 27.94
C HIS A 229 12.03 -2.56 29.10
N VAL A 230 12.16 -1.89 30.24
CA VAL A 230 12.73 -2.46 31.47
C VAL A 230 11.75 -3.49 32.02
N MET A 231 11.99 -4.75 31.69
CA MET A 231 11.17 -5.88 32.13
C MET A 231 11.24 -6.06 33.64
N THR A 232 10.10 -6.37 34.27
CA THR A 232 10.07 -6.65 35.71
C THR A 232 10.59 -8.05 36.04
N VAL A 233 10.94 -8.29 37.31
CA VAL A 233 11.41 -9.61 37.76
C VAL A 233 10.30 -10.65 37.58
N GLU A 234 9.05 -10.27 37.82
CA GLU A 234 7.86 -11.11 37.63
C GLU A 234 7.68 -11.52 36.16
N GLU A 235 7.87 -10.60 35.21
CA GLU A 235 7.78 -10.89 33.77
C GLU A 235 8.89 -11.84 33.30
N ILE A 236 10.09 -11.70 33.89
CA ILE A 236 11.25 -12.56 33.60
C ILE A 236 11.03 -13.99 34.11
N GLU A 237 10.57 -14.15 35.36
CA GLU A 237 10.26 -15.47 35.92
C GLU A 237 9.04 -16.13 35.26
N GLU A 238 7.98 -15.36 34.93
CA GLU A 238 6.82 -15.87 34.19
C GLU A 238 7.25 -16.39 32.80
N ALA A 239 8.11 -15.65 32.09
CA ALA A 239 8.62 -16.08 30.79
C ALA A 239 9.50 -17.33 30.89
N ALA A 240 10.36 -17.41 31.90
CA ALA A 240 11.20 -18.59 32.16
C ALA A 240 10.36 -19.82 32.53
N GLN A 241 9.35 -19.65 33.37
CA GLN A 241 8.40 -20.71 33.74
C GLN A 241 7.69 -21.25 32.50
N ILE A 242 7.07 -20.37 31.69
CA ILE A 242 6.37 -20.77 30.47
C ILE A 242 7.33 -21.47 29.50
N TRP A 243 8.55 -20.98 29.34
CA TRP A 243 9.55 -21.60 28.48
C TRP A 243 9.90 -23.03 28.91
N SER A 244 9.99 -23.26 30.22
CA SER A 244 10.30 -24.56 30.84
C SER A 244 9.19 -25.60 30.71
N GLU A 245 7.95 -25.18 30.43
CA GLU A 245 6.83 -26.10 30.16
C GLU A 245 7.05 -26.93 28.88
N GLY A 246 7.86 -26.40 27.95
CA GLY A 246 8.25 -27.05 26.71
C GLY A 246 7.10 -27.36 25.76
N LEU A 247 7.40 -28.22 24.77
CA LEU A 247 6.42 -28.71 23.80
C LEU A 247 5.46 -29.73 24.44
N LYS A 248 4.35 -29.24 24.98
CA LYS A 248 3.19 -30.07 25.36
C LYS A 248 2.60 -30.77 24.13
N ALA A 249 1.68 -31.71 24.36
CA ALA A 249 0.88 -32.35 23.31
C ALA A 249 -0.12 -31.35 22.67
N SER A 250 0.40 -30.43 21.88
CA SER A 250 -0.39 -29.49 21.07
C SER A 250 -1.21 -30.25 20.01
N PRO A 251 -2.38 -29.72 19.61
CA PRO A 251 -3.10 -30.28 18.48
C PRO A 251 -2.20 -30.33 17.24
N ALA A 252 -2.27 -31.46 16.53
CA ALA A 252 -1.55 -31.65 15.29
C ALA A 252 -1.91 -30.53 14.29
N VAL A 253 -0.94 -30.15 13.45
CA VAL A 253 -1.18 -29.21 12.35
C VAL A 253 -2.38 -29.71 11.55
N THR A 254 -3.45 -28.92 11.53
CA THR A 254 -4.68 -29.32 10.86
C THR A 254 -4.48 -29.17 9.37
N GLU A 255 -4.51 -30.29 8.65
CA GLU A 255 -4.41 -30.32 7.20
C GLU A 255 -5.52 -29.48 6.57
N ARG A 256 -5.15 -28.58 5.64
CA ARG A 256 -6.07 -27.68 4.94
C ARG A 256 -6.94 -28.49 3.98
N LYS A 257 -8.22 -28.63 4.32
CA LYS A 257 -9.20 -29.34 3.49
C LYS A 257 -9.94 -28.34 2.60
N HIS A 258 -9.92 -28.59 1.30
CA HIS A 258 -10.68 -27.82 0.31
C HIS A 258 -12.01 -28.53 -0.03
N PRO A 259 -13.11 -27.79 -0.23
CA PRO A 259 -13.23 -26.35 -0.03
C PRO A 259 -13.24 -25.97 1.45
N VAL A 260 -12.52 -24.91 1.80
CA VAL A 260 -12.57 -24.29 3.14
C VAL A 260 -13.91 -23.56 3.28
N LEU A 261 -14.69 -23.92 4.30
CA LEU A 261 -16.02 -23.37 4.60
C LEU A 261 -16.06 -22.83 6.03
N PRO A 262 -16.93 -21.86 6.36
CA PRO A 262 -17.07 -21.33 7.72
C PRO A 262 -17.43 -22.41 8.74
N GLN A 263 -16.86 -22.29 9.92
CA GLN A 263 -17.04 -23.20 11.05
C GLN A 263 -17.64 -22.40 12.21
N GLU A 264 -18.78 -22.88 12.72
CA GLU A 264 -19.46 -22.27 13.85
C GLU A 264 -18.58 -22.30 15.12
N GLY A 265 -18.62 -21.22 15.91
CA GLY A 265 -17.78 -21.08 17.10
C GLY A 265 -16.29 -20.82 16.84
N LYS A 266 -15.85 -20.71 15.58
CA LYS A 266 -14.49 -20.29 15.21
C LYS A 266 -14.49 -18.92 14.53
N ARG A 267 -13.33 -18.25 14.56
CA ARG A 267 -13.08 -17.05 13.74
C ARG A 267 -12.94 -17.47 12.27
N ASN A 268 -13.86 -17.00 11.42
CA ASN A 268 -13.84 -17.25 9.99
C ASN A 268 -13.42 -15.97 9.25
N VAL A 269 -12.27 -16.02 8.60
CA VAL A 269 -11.69 -14.87 7.89
C VAL A 269 -11.81 -15.09 6.39
N LEU A 270 -12.60 -14.25 5.74
CA LEU A 270 -12.64 -14.16 4.29
C LEU A 270 -11.68 -13.07 3.87
N LEU A 271 -10.73 -13.41 3.00
CA LEU A 271 -9.66 -12.52 2.59
C LEU A 271 -9.67 -12.40 1.07
N THR A 272 -9.72 -11.17 0.57
CA THR A 272 -9.52 -10.89 -0.86
C THR A 272 -8.36 -9.95 -1.10
N SER A 273 -7.73 -10.12 -2.25
CA SER A 273 -6.84 -9.13 -2.83
C SER A 273 -7.47 -8.56 -4.10
N ALA A 274 -7.30 -7.26 -4.34
CA ALA A 274 -7.84 -6.59 -5.51
C ALA A 274 -7.48 -7.33 -6.81
N LEU A 275 -8.50 -7.59 -7.63
CA LEU A 275 -8.34 -8.33 -8.88
C LEU A 275 -7.42 -7.55 -9.84
N PRO A 276 -6.23 -8.06 -10.19
CA PRO A 276 -5.39 -7.43 -11.21
C PRO A 276 -6.06 -7.43 -12.58
N TYR A 277 -5.99 -6.29 -13.28
CA TYR A 277 -6.34 -6.18 -14.69
C TYR A 277 -5.47 -7.10 -15.55
N VAL A 278 -6.09 -8.09 -16.20
CA VAL A 278 -5.42 -9.15 -16.96
C VAL A 278 -4.55 -8.62 -18.10
N ASN A 279 -4.91 -7.49 -18.70
CA ASN A 279 -4.26 -6.99 -19.91
C ASN A 279 -2.88 -6.36 -19.65
N ASN A 280 -2.40 -6.35 -18.39
CA ASN A 280 -1.13 -5.78 -17.99
C ASN A 280 -0.36 -6.70 -17.03
N VAL A 281 0.83 -7.13 -17.44
CA VAL A 281 1.82 -7.78 -16.54
C VAL A 281 2.01 -6.94 -15.28
N PRO A 282 1.87 -7.52 -14.07
CA PRO A 282 1.95 -6.77 -12.83
C PRO A 282 3.41 -6.40 -12.53
N HIS A 283 3.63 -5.17 -12.06
CA HIS A 283 4.92 -4.73 -11.53
C HIS A 283 4.97 -4.89 -10.01
N LEU A 284 6.17 -4.73 -9.42
CA LEU A 284 6.37 -4.94 -7.97
C LEU A 284 5.41 -4.08 -7.11
N GLY A 285 5.03 -2.89 -7.60
CA GLY A 285 4.05 -2.03 -6.95
C GLY A 285 2.64 -2.62 -6.86
N ASN A 286 2.15 -3.30 -7.90
CA ASN A 286 0.87 -4.03 -7.81
C ASN A 286 0.99 -5.23 -6.86
N ILE A 287 2.14 -5.90 -6.87
CA ILE A 287 2.40 -7.08 -6.04
C ILE A 287 2.39 -6.71 -4.56
N ILE A 288 3.15 -5.68 -4.14
CA ILE A 288 3.19 -5.26 -2.73
C ILE A 288 1.87 -4.65 -2.25
N GLY A 289 1.21 -3.82 -3.06
CA GLY A 289 -0.01 -3.13 -2.64
C GLY A 289 -1.21 -4.06 -2.47
N CYS A 290 -1.23 -5.18 -3.21
CA CYS A 290 -2.34 -6.12 -3.24
C CYS A 290 -1.91 -7.50 -2.73
N VAL A 291 -1.45 -8.38 -3.62
CA VAL A 291 -1.41 -9.84 -3.39
C VAL A 291 -0.39 -10.28 -2.33
N LEU A 292 0.78 -9.62 -2.26
CA LEU A 292 1.83 -9.95 -1.29
C LEU A 292 1.46 -9.47 0.12
N SER A 293 0.84 -8.30 0.26
CA SER A 293 0.30 -7.84 1.55
C SER A 293 -0.78 -8.78 2.07
N ALA A 294 -1.68 -9.23 1.20
CA ALA A 294 -2.72 -10.18 1.56
C ALA A 294 -2.13 -11.55 1.95
N ASP A 295 -1.15 -12.07 1.20
CA ASP A 295 -0.50 -13.36 1.47
C ASP A 295 0.17 -13.43 2.86
N VAL A 296 0.84 -12.35 3.29
CA VAL A 296 1.40 -12.27 4.66
C VAL A 296 0.31 -12.45 5.69
N PHE A 297 -0.81 -11.73 5.56
CA PHE A 297 -1.92 -11.83 6.51
C PHE A 297 -2.64 -13.19 6.42
N ALA A 298 -2.77 -13.77 5.22
CA ALA A 298 -3.32 -15.10 4.99
C ALA A 298 -2.51 -16.18 5.72
N ARG A 299 -1.20 -16.17 5.53
CA ARG A 299 -0.26 -17.08 6.19
C ARG A 299 -0.30 -16.90 7.70
N TYR A 300 -0.20 -15.66 8.18
CA TYR A 300 -0.32 -15.35 9.61
C TYR A 300 -1.61 -15.89 10.23
N GLY A 301 -2.77 -15.65 9.61
CA GLY A 301 -4.06 -16.16 10.09
C GLY A 301 -4.13 -17.69 10.14
N ARG A 302 -3.53 -18.39 9.16
CA ARG A 302 -3.39 -19.86 9.19
C ARG A 302 -2.51 -20.33 10.36
N LEU A 303 -1.40 -19.64 10.64
CA LEU A 303 -0.53 -19.94 11.80
C LEU A 303 -1.23 -19.71 13.14
N ARG A 304 -2.07 -18.66 13.25
CA ARG A 304 -2.96 -18.41 14.39
C ARG A 304 -4.10 -19.43 14.53
N GLY A 305 -4.29 -20.33 13.55
CA GLY A 305 -5.33 -21.35 13.54
C GLY A 305 -6.72 -20.84 13.15
N TRP A 306 -6.82 -19.69 12.48
CA TRP A 306 -8.09 -19.16 11.99
C TRP A 306 -8.60 -19.97 10.80
N ASN A 307 -9.91 -20.07 10.66
CA ASN A 307 -10.51 -20.67 9.48
C ASN A 307 -10.52 -19.63 8.37
N LEU A 308 -9.52 -19.65 7.49
CA LEU A 308 -9.23 -18.58 6.55
C LEU A 308 -9.39 -19.04 5.10
N LEU A 309 -10.14 -18.26 4.30
CA LEU A 309 -10.27 -18.43 2.85
C LEU A 309 -9.67 -17.21 2.13
N PHE A 310 -8.60 -17.41 1.36
CA PHE A 310 -7.93 -16.35 0.58
C PHE A 310 -8.20 -16.50 -0.92
N ILE A 311 -8.93 -15.53 -1.49
CA ILE A 311 -9.36 -15.52 -2.89
C ILE A 311 -8.78 -14.33 -3.64
N CYS A 312 -8.39 -14.55 -4.89
CA CYS A 312 -8.13 -13.50 -5.88
C CYS A 312 -8.41 -14.06 -7.28
N GLY A 313 -8.14 -13.28 -8.32
CA GLY A 313 -8.30 -13.68 -9.71
C GLY A 313 -8.05 -12.50 -10.64
N THR A 314 -8.12 -12.74 -11.95
CA THR A 314 -7.96 -11.68 -12.95
C THR A 314 -9.27 -10.94 -13.23
N ASP A 315 -9.21 -9.60 -13.31
CA ASP A 315 -10.26 -8.79 -13.91
C ASP A 315 -10.00 -8.65 -15.41
N GLU A 316 -10.97 -9.09 -16.19
CA GLU A 316 -10.79 -9.44 -17.60
C GLU A 316 -11.64 -8.62 -18.56
N TYR A 317 -12.67 -7.93 -18.07
CA TYR A 317 -13.65 -7.25 -18.90
C TYR A 317 -13.30 -5.80 -19.25
N GLY A 318 -14.04 -5.24 -20.21
CA GLY A 318 -13.98 -3.82 -20.56
C GLY A 318 -13.03 -3.48 -21.71
N THR A 319 -13.04 -2.18 -22.05
CA THR A 319 -12.42 -1.67 -23.30
C THR A 319 -10.90 -1.83 -23.33
N ALA A 320 -10.23 -1.95 -22.18
CA ALA A 320 -8.77 -2.11 -22.14
C ALA A 320 -8.35 -3.46 -22.74
N THR A 321 -9.08 -4.53 -22.40
CA THR A 321 -8.91 -5.87 -22.98
C THR A 321 -9.20 -5.89 -24.48
N GLU A 322 -10.34 -5.34 -24.93
CA GLU A 322 -10.68 -5.29 -26.37
C GLU A 322 -9.59 -4.59 -27.21
N ASN A 323 -9.00 -3.52 -26.68
CA ASN A 323 -7.91 -2.82 -27.37
C ASN A 323 -6.61 -3.65 -27.38
N LYS A 324 -6.23 -4.21 -26.24
CA LYS A 324 -5.00 -5.03 -26.13
C LYS A 324 -5.10 -6.29 -26.99
N ALA A 325 -6.27 -6.93 -27.04
CA ALA A 325 -6.57 -8.06 -27.92
C ALA A 325 -6.31 -7.69 -29.39
N ARG A 326 -6.89 -6.57 -29.84
CA ARG A 326 -6.71 -6.03 -31.19
C ARG A 326 -5.27 -5.64 -31.52
N GLU A 327 -4.52 -5.08 -30.56
CA GLU A 327 -3.09 -4.78 -30.72
C GLU A 327 -2.23 -6.03 -30.93
N GLU A 328 -2.61 -7.16 -30.32
CA GLU A 328 -1.88 -8.43 -30.42
C GLU A 328 -2.45 -9.39 -31.48
N GLY A 329 -3.51 -8.98 -32.20
CA GLY A 329 -4.16 -9.80 -33.22
C GLY A 329 -4.99 -10.97 -32.66
N LEU A 330 -5.42 -10.88 -31.40
CA LEU A 330 -6.16 -11.92 -30.66
C LEU A 330 -7.63 -11.51 -30.43
N THR A 331 -8.47 -12.48 -30.08
CA THR A 331 -9.78 -12.22 -29.46
C THR A 331 -9.62 -11.81 -27.99
N PRO A 332 -10.64 -11.16 -27.38
CA PRO A 332 -10.63 -10.85 -25.95
C PRO A 332 -10.44 -12.07 -25.04
N GLN A 333 -11.07 -13.21 -25.36
CA GLN A 333 -10.89 -14.45 -24.59
C GLN A 333 -9.45 -14.96 -24.64
N GLU A 334 -8.86 -15.07 -25.84
CA GLU A 334 -7.49 -15.58 -26.02
C GLU A 334 -6.44 -14.71 -25.30
N ILE A 335 -6.59 -13.38 -25.31
CA ILE A 335 -5.66 -12.52 -24.57
C ILE A 335 -5.84 -12.64 -23.05
N CYS A 336 -7.07 -12.80 -22.57
CA CYS A 336 -7.34 -13.07 -21.17
C CYS A 336 -6.75 -14.41 -20.74
N ASP A 337 -6.93 -15.48 -21.52
CA ASP A 337 -6.39 -16.81 -21.24
C ASP A 337 -4.86 -16.78 -21.14
N LYS A 338 -4.21 -16.15 -22.14
CA LYS A 338 -2.77 -15.93 -22.19
C LYS A 338 -2.26 -15.22 -20.94
N TYR A 339 -2.86 -14.10 -20.56
CA TYR A 339 -2.36 -13.30 -19.45
C TYR A 339 -2.80 -13.81 -18.08
N HIS A 340 -3.94 -14.48 -17.94
CA HIS A 340 -4.31 -15.17 -16.69
C HIS A 340 -3.23 -16.18 -16.28
N ALA A 341 -2.72 -16.97 -17.23
CA ALA A 341 -1.59 -17.86 -17.01
C ALA A 341 -0.32 -17.10 -16.58
N VAL A 342 0.01 -15.98 -17.23
CA VAL A 342 1.15 -15.12 -16.84
C VAL A 342 1.01 -14.59 -15.40
N HIS A 343 -0.19 -14.15 -14.99
CA HIS A 343 -0.44 -13.72 -13.61
C HIS A 343 -0.27 -14.89 -12.62
N ALA A 344 -0.84 -16.05 -12.92
CA ALA A 344 -0.71 -17.25 -12.09
C ALA A 344 0.76 -17.67 -11.91
N ASP A 345 1.55 -17.74 -12.99
CA ASP A 345 2.97 -18.07 -12.96
C ASP A 345 3.77 -17.09 -12.09
N ILE A 346 3.51 -15.78 -12.21
CA ILE A 346 4.16 -14.74 -11.42
C ILE A 346 3.83 -14.92 -9.93
N TYR A 347 2.55 -15.08 -9.59
CA TYR A 347 2.12 -15.20 -8.20
C TYR A 347 2.58 -16.51 -7.57
N GLN A 348 2.66 -17.60 -8.34
CA GLN A 348 3.27 -18.85 -7.91
C GLN A 348 4.77 -18.67 -7.61
N TRP A 349 5.52 -17.98 -8.48
CA TRP A 349 6.96 -17.72 -8.24
C TRP A 349 7.20 -16.81 -7.03
N PHE A 350 6.34 -15.81 -6.81
CA PHE A 350 6.30 -15.00 -5.59
C PHE A 350 5.74 -15.73 -4.35
N GLN A 351 5.39 -17.02 -4.49
CA GLN A 351 4.87 -17.89 -3.42
C GLN A 351 3.60 -17.32 -2.75
N ILE A 352 2.68 -16.75 -3.54
CA ILE A 352 1.36 -16.33 -3.05
C ILE A 352 0.46 -17.56 -2.88
N ASP A 353 0.01 -17.83 -1.66
CA ASP A 353 -0.75 -19.01 -1.26
C ASP A 353 -2.26 -18.71 -1.18
N PHE A 354 -2.86 -18.47 -2.35
CA PHE A 354 -4.31 -18.42 -2.53
C PHE A 354 -4.95 -19.79 -2.25
N ASP A 355 -6.18 -19.82 -1.72
CA ASP A 355 -7.02 -21.02 -1.76
C ASP A 355 -7.51 -21.31 -3.18
N PHE A 356 -7.79 -20.25 -3.94
CA PHE A 356 -8.22 -20.32 -5.33
C PHE A 356 -7.91 -18.98 -6.04
N PHE A 357 -7.35 -19.07 -7.25
CA PHE A 357 -7.07 -17.93 -8.12
C PHE A 357 -7.94 -18.05 -9.38
N GLY A 358 -9.02 -17.26 -9.44
CA GLY A 358 -10.05 -17.38 -10.49
C GLY A 358 -10.03 -16.27 -11.53
N ARG A 359 -11.19 -16.05 -12.16
CA ARG A 359 -11.39 -15.21 -13.35
C ARG A 359 -12.79 -14.58 -13.32
N THR A 360 -12.94 -13.36 -13.85
CA THR A 360 -14.28 -12.74 -13.99
C THR A 360 -15.06 -13.23 -15.22
N THR A 361 -14.42 -13.84 -16.22
CA THR A 361 -15.08 -14.35 -17.44
C THR A 361 -15.71 -15.73 -17.24
N THR A 362 -16.73 -15.84 -16.39
CA THR A 362 -17.38 -17.13 -16.07
C THR A 362 -18.91 -17.04 -16.08
N GLU A 363 -19.57 -18.19 -16.22
CA GLU A 363 -21.04 -18.28 -16.12
C GLU A 363 -21.52 -17.81 -14.74
N ARG A 364 -20.84 -18.21 -13.64
CA ARG A 364 -21.12 -17.75 -12.28
C ARG A 364 -21.02 -16.22 -12.11
N GLN A 365 -20.12 -15.54 -12.83
CA GLN A 365 -20.10 -14.06 -12.83
C GLN A 365 -21.39 -13.51 -13.42
N THR A 366 -21.81 -14.06 -14.56
CA THR A 366 -23.03 -13.61 -15.24
C THR A 366 -24.26 -13.85 -14.37
N GLU A 367 -24.41 -15.05 -13.79
CA GLU A 367 -25.50 -15.37 -12.87
C GLU A 367 -25.59 -14.41 -11.69
N ILE A 368 -24.49 -14.21 -10.95
CA ILE A 368 -24.50 -13.44 -9.70
C ILE A 368 -24.62 -11.94 -9.97
N ALA A 369 -23.97 -11.41 -11.02
CA ALA A 369 -24.11 -10.00 -11.39
C ALA A 369 -25.54 -9.68 -11.87
N GLN A 370 -26.19 -10.62 -12.57
CA GLN A 370 -27.59 -10.46 -13.00
C GLN A 370 -28.59 -10.59 -11.84
N ASP A 371 -28.35 -11.46 -10.85
CA ASP A 371 -29.15 -11.52 -9.61
C ASP A 371 -29.07 -10.20 -8.81
N ILE A 372 -27.87 -9.68 -8.56
CA ILE A 372 -27.66 -8.40 -7.86
C ILE A 372 -28.32 -7.25 -8.63
N PHE A 373 -28.15 -7.22 -9.97
CA PHE A 373 -28.82 -6.25 -10.84
C PHE A 373 -30.35 -6.28 -10.69
N TRP A 374 -30.97 -7.46 -10.78
CA TRP A 374 -32.43 -7.56 -10.70
C TRP A 374 -32.97 -7.15 -9.34
N ARG A 375 -32.28 -7.50 -8.25
CA ARG A 375 -32.67 -7.08 -6.89
C ARG A 375 -32.64 -5.56 -6.73
N LEU A 376 -31.61 -4.91 -7.27
CA LEU A 376 -31.48 -3.44 -7.30
C LEU A 376 -32.57 -2.79 -8.18
N HIS A 377 -32.87 -3.40 -9.33
CA HIS A 377 -33.92 -2.95 -10.25
C HIS A 377 -35.31 -2.99 -9.60
N GLU A 378 -35.71 -4.13 -9.05
CA GLU A 378 -37.01 -4.34 -8.37
C GLU A 378 -37.24 -3.38 -7.19
N ARG A 379 -36.17 -2.99 -6.49
CA ARG A 379 -36.21 -2.05 -5.35
C ARG A 379 -36.11 -0.58 -5.78
N GLY A 380 -36.05 -0.30 -7.08
CA GLY A 380 -35.94 1.05 -7.62
C GLY A 380 -34.66 1.77 -7.21
N PHE A 381 -33.53 1.05 -7.16
CA PHE A 381 -32.19 1.62 -6.97
C PHE A 381 -31.46 1.87 -8.30
N LEU A 382 -32.08 1.54 -9.44
CA LEU A 382 -31.58 1.85 -10.77
C LEU A 382 -32.39 2.99 -11.41
N LEU A 383 -31.70 3.85 -12.16
CA LEU A 383 -32.28 4.91 -13.00
C LEU A 383 -31.92 4.65 -14.46
N GLU A 384 -32.81 5.02 -15.38
CA GLU A 384 -32.52 5.11 -16.81
C GLU A 384 -32.30 6.57 -17.19
N ASP A 385 -31.24 6.84 -17.97
CA ASP A 385 -31.00 8.14 -18.60
C ASP A 385 -30.33 7.96 -19.97
N THR A 386 -30.40 8.96 -20.84
CA THR A 386 -29.80 8.95 -22.17
C THR A 386 -28.54 9.81 -22.23
N VAL A 387 -27.42 9.22 -22.64
CA VAL A 387 -26.15 9.93 -22.83
C VAL A 387 -25.92 10.15 -24.33
N GLU A 388 -25.63 11.39 -24.73
CA GLU A 388 -25.19 11.68 -26.09
C GLU A 388 -23.71 11.30 -26.25
N GLN A 389 -23.42 10.47 -27.26
CA GLN A 389 -22.07 9.98 -27.52
C GLN A 389 -21.77 10.00 -29.03
N LEU A 390 -20.49 10.13 -29.37
CA LEU A 390 -20.03 10.01 -30.75
C LEU A 390 -19.96 8.53 -31.16
N ARG A 391 -20.75 8.13 -32.15
CA ARG A 391 -20.70 6.81 -32.80
C ARG A 391 -19.98 6.90 -34.13
N CYS A 392 -18.98 6.05 -34.34
CA CYS A 392 -18.39 5.85 -35.65
C CYS A 392 -19.19 4.76 -36.38
N GLU A 393 -19.85 5.12 -37.47
CA GLU A 393 -20.66 4.17 -38.26
C GLU A 393 -19.78 3.17 -39.02
N SER A 394 -18.61 3.58 -39.52
CA SER A 394 -17.65 2.67 -40.17
C SER A 394 -17.01 1.65 -39.21
N CYS A 395 -16.75 2.04 -37.96
CA CYS A 395 -16.27 1.11 -36.91
C CYS A 395 -17.41 0.42 -36.14
N GLN A 396 -18.68 0.72 -36.47
CA GLN A 396 -19.90 0.24 -35.78
C GLN A 396 -19.82 0.26 -34.24
N ARG A 397 -19.28 1.35 -33.67
CA ARG A 397 -19.11 1.48 -32.21
C ARG A 397 -19.15 2.93 -31.74
N PHE A 398 -19.53 3.11 -30.48
CA PHE A 398 -19.33 4.38 -29.78
C PHE A 398 -17.84 4.61 -29.49
N LEU A 399 -17.43 5.88 -29.50
CA LEU A 399 -16.05 6.31 -29.30
C LEU A 399 -15.88 6.90 -27.91
N ALA A 400 -15.03 6.28 -27.10
CA ALA A 400 -14.45 6.94 -25.93
C ALA A 400 -13.56 8.11 -26.37
N ASP A 401 -13.44 9.13 -25.53
CA ASP A 401 -12.75 10.41 -25.79
C ASP A 401 -11.36 10.27 -26.43
N ARG A 402 -10.55 9.30 -25.95
CA ARG A 402 -9.22 8.95 -26.48
C ARG A 402 -9.20 8.47 -27.95
N PHE A 403 -10.35 8.07 -28.49
CA PHE A 403 -10.55 7.69 -29.90
C PHE A 403 -11.21 8.79 -30.73
N VAL A 404 -11.41 9.98 -30.16
CA VAL A 404 -11.89 11.17 -30.85
C VAL A 404 -10.76 12.21 -30.89
N GLU A 405 -10.52 12.76 -32.07
CA GLU A 405 -9.73 13.98 -32.30
C GLU A 405 -10.65 15.00 -32.99
N GLY A 406 -10.40 16.31 -32.83
CA GLY A 406 -11.14 17.33 -33.55
C GLY A 406 -10.68 18.75 -33.23
N GLU A 407 -11.32 19.74 -33.86
CA GLU A 407 -11.05 21.15 -33.61
C GLU A 407 -11.68 21.60 -32.27
N CYS A 408 -10.84 22.10 -31.36
CA CYS A 408 -11.26 22.63 -30.07
C CYS A 408 -12.28 23.77 -30.23
N PRO A 409 -13.46 23.69 -29.59
CA PRO A 409 -14.51 24.71 -29.72
C PRO A 409 -14.11 26.09 -29.18
N HIS A 410 -13.07 26.16 -28.34
CA HIS A 410 -12.62 27.38 -27.68
C HIS A 410 -11.41 28.06 -28.35
N CYS A 411 -10.35 27.30 -28.68
CA CYS A 411 -9.09 27.86 -29.17
C CYS A 411 -8.75 27.47 -30.62
N ARG A 412 -9.65 26.71 -31.30
CA ARG A 412 -9.49 26.22 -32.68
C ARG A 412 -8.20 25.41 -32.92
N TYR A 413 -7.69 24.72 -31.90
CA TYR A 413 -6.63 23.73 -32.08
C TYR A 413 -7.20 22.51 -32.80
N PRO A 414 -6.71 22.12 -34.00
CA PRO A 414 -7.34 21.11 -34.85
C PRO A 414 -7.22 19.65 -34.35
N GLU A 415 -6.37 19.40 -33.35
CA GLU A 415 -6.01 18.06 -32.84
C GLU A 415 -6.35 17.92 -31.35
N ALA A 416 -7.41 18.59 -30.88
CA ALA A 416 -7.88 18.41 -29.50
C ALA A 416 -8.49 17.02 -29.31
N ARG A 417 -8.26 16.43 -28.13
CA ARG A 417 -8.79 15.12 -27.75
C ARG A 417 -10.22 15.29 -27.22
N GLY A 418 -11.00 14.20 -27.19
CA GLY A 418 -12.38 14.23 -26.72
C GLY A 418 -12.57 14.66 -25.26
N ASP A 419 -11.52 14.56 -24.43
CA ASP A 419 -11.52 14.87 -23.00
C ASP A 419 -10.85 16.22 -22.68
N GLN A 420 -9.85 16.61 -23.46
CA GLN A 420 -9.03 17.78 -23.19
C GLN A 420 -8.37 18.35 -24.46
N CYS A 421 -8.32 19.68 -24.54
CA CYS A 421 -7.52 20.38 -25.55
C CYS A 421 -6.11 20.68 -25.03
N ASP A 422 -5.11 19.91 -25.47
CA ASP A 422 -3.70 20.04 -25.03
C ASP A 422 -3.09 21.44 -25.27
N LYS A 423 -3.59 22.21 -26.26
CA LYS A 423 -3.13 23.59 -26.52
C LYS A 423 -3.59 24.62 -25.49
N CYS A 424 -4.77 24.47 -24.90
CA CYS A 424 -5.36 25.48 -23.99
C CYS A 424 -5.78 24.93 -22.63
N GLY A 425 -5.42 23.67 -22.31
CA GLY A 425 -5.65 23.01 -21.04
C GLY A 425 -7.10 22.66 -20.70
N ARG A 426 -8.09 23.30 -21.34
CA ARG A 426 -9.53 23.09 -21.07
C ARG A 426 -9.94 21.64 -21.28
N LEU A 427 -10.62 21.11 -20.27
CA LEU A 427 -11.47 19.93 -20.37
C LEU A 427 -12.71 20.27 -21.21
N ILE A 428 -13.14 19.32 -22.03
CA ILE A 428 -14.29 19.42 -22.94
C ILE A 428 -14.95 18.05 -23.02
N ASN A 429 -16.23 17.98 -23.41
CA ASN A 429 -16.86 16.70 -23.76
C ASN A 429 -16.64 16.42 -25.26
N ALA A 430 -16.48 15.15 -25.65
CA ALA A 430 -16.14 14.80 -27.02
C ALA A 430 -17.18 15.25 -28.06
N VAL A 431 -18.46 15.35 -27.67
CA VAL A 431 -19.56 15.88 -28.48
C VAL A 431 -19.45 17.39 -28.78
N GLU A 432 -18.63 18.13 -28.04
CA GLU A 432 -18.39 19.57 -28.25
C GLU A 432 -17.28 19.85 -29.29
N LEU A 433 -16.52 18.82 -29.68
CA LEU A 433 -15.49 18.96 -30.71
C LEU A 433 -16.09 19.33 -32.06
N ARG A 434 -15.48 20.29 -32.74
CA ARG A 434 -15.82 20.64 -34.13
C ARG A 434 -15.08 19.71 -35.07
N ASN A 435 -15.74 19.29 -36.15
CA ASN A 435 -15.17 18.36 -37.13
C ASN A 435 -14.52 17.12 -36.46
N PRO A 436 -15.23 16.40 -35.57
CA PRO A 436 -14.64 15.26 -34.89
C PRO A 436 -14.23 14.19 -35.91
N GLN A 437 -13.18 13.45 -35.60
CA GLN A 437 -12.70 12.30 -36.35
C GLN A 437 -12.46 11.11 -35.42
N CYS A 438 -12.78 9.92 -35.91
CA CYS A 438 -12.38 8.68 -35.27
C CYS A 438 -10.88 8.45 -35.45
N LYS A 439 -10.09 8.35 -34.37
CA LYS A 439 -8.65 8.02 -34.46
C LYS A 439 -8.35 6.73 -35.23
N VAL A 440 -9.30 5.78 -35.27
CA VAL A 440 -9.10 4.44 -35.83
C VAL A 440 -9.23 4.40 -37.35
N CYS A 441 -10.32 4.96 -37.90
CA CYS A 441 -10.60 4.93 -39.34
C CYS A 441 -10.58 6.31 -40.02
N LYS A 442 -10.35 7.39 -39.26
CA LYS A 442 -10.32 8.80 -39.69
C LYS A 442 -11.63 9.36 -40.29
N GLU A 443 -12.69 8.56 -40.31
CA GLU A 443 -14.06 9.00 -40.61
C GLU A 443 -14.66 9.88 -39.50
N THR A 444 -15.57 10.78 -39.90
CA THR A 444 -16.34 11.65 -38.99
C THR A 444 -17.39 10.83 -38.24
N PRO A 445 -17.37 10.77 -36.89
CA PRO A 445 -18.41 10.14 -36.11
C PRO A 445 -19.64 11.04 -35.98
N VAL A 446 -20.80 10.43 -35.76
CA VAL A 446 -22.09 11.12 -35.59
C VAL A 446 -22.54 11.07 -34.14
N ILE A 447 -23.20 12.13 -33.65
CA ILE A 447 -23.84 12.12 -32.34
C ILE A 447 -25.03 11.17 -32.38
N ARG A 448 -25.11 10.27 -31.38
CA ARG A 448 -26.22 9.35 -31.15
C ARG A 448 -26.51 9.33 -29.66
N SER A 449 -27.79 9.46 -29.29
CA SER A 449 -28.26 9.25 -27.92
C SER A 449 -28.26 7.76 -27.59
N SER A 450 -27.71 7.39 -26.45
CA SER A 450 -27.54 6.01 -25.99
C SER A 450 -28.20 5.86 -24.61
N LYS A 451 -29.17 4.94 -24.47
CA LYS A 451 -29.79 4.62 -23.17
C LYS A 451 -28.75 3.98 -22.24
N HIS A 452 -28.75 4.36 -20.97
CA HIS A 452 -27.87 3.81 -19.95
C HIS A 452 -28.59 3.63 -18.61
N LEU A 453 -28.25 2.55 -17.89
CA LEU A 453 -28.67 2.35 -16.50
C LEU A 453 -27.61 2.91 -15.54
N PHE A 454 -28.09 3.52 -14.47
CA PHE A 454 -27.31 4.15 -13.41
C PHE A 454 -27.69 3.59 -12.05
N LEU A 455 -26.72 3.22 -11.22
CA LEU A 455 -26.93 2.92 -9.81
C LEU A 455 -27.17 4.23 -9.04
N ASN A 456 -28.32 4.34 -8.39
CA ASN A 456 -28.76 5.50 -7.63
C ASN A 456 -28.12 5.55 -6.24
N LEU A 457 -26.80 5.76 -6.19
CA LEU A 457 -26.05 5.92 -4.95
C LEU A 457 -26.67 6.93 -3.96
N PRO A 458 -27.22 8.10 -4.36
CA PRO A 458 -27.89 9.01 -3.42
C PRO A 458 -29.01 8.36 -2.58
N LYS A 459 -29.75 7.40 -3.15
CA LYS A 459 -30.83 6.69 -2.45
C LYS A 459 -30.31 5.64 -1.45
N LEU A 460 -29.02 5.32 -1.50
CA LEU A 460 -28.34 4.33 -0.66
C LEU A 460 -27.35 4.98 0.32
N GLU A 461 -27.22 6.32 0.32
CA GLU A 461 -26.24 7.07 1.11
C GLU A 461 -26.47 6.88 2.62
N ASP A 462 -27.71 7.01 3.10
CA ASP A 462 -28.06 6.83 4.52
C ASP A 462 -27.78 5.41 5.04
N GLU A 463 -28.04 4.37 4.24
CA GLU A 463 -27.75 2.96 4.60
C GLU A 463 -26.24 2.69 4.59
N LEU A 464 -25.52 3.32 3.66
CA LEU A 464 -24.06 3.23 3.56
C LEU A 464 -23.38 3.92 4.75
N GLU A 465 -23.79 5.13 5.14
CA GLU A 465 -23.23 5.84 6.30
C GLU A 465 -23.40 5.02 7.59
N GLN A 466 -24.58 4.45 7.83
CA GLN A 466 -24.85 3.58 8.98
C GLN A 466 -23.94 2.34 9.02
N TRP A 467 -23.68 1.72 7.87
CA TRP A 467 -22.74 0.59 7.79
C TRP A 467 -21.29 1.03 7.96
N LEU A 468 -20.89 2.17 7.39
CA LEU A 468 -19.53 2.71 7.49
C LEU A 468 -19.17 3.11 8.92
N ASP A 469 -20.07 3.75 9.68
CA ASP A 469 -19.85 4.08 11.09
C ASP A 469 -19.56 2.82 11.91
N LYS A 470 -20.32 1.74 11.67
CA LYS A 470 -20.10 0.44 12.32
C LYS A 470 -18.80 -0.23 11.88
N SER A 471 -18.54 -0.33 10.57
CA SER A 471 -17.37 -1.01 10.02
C SER A 471 -16.07 -0.28 10.34
N THR A 472 -16.01 1.05 10.15
CA THR A 472 -14.81 1.84 10.45
C THR A 472 -14.59 2.04 11.95
N GLY A 473 -15.65 2.06 12.77
CA GLY A 473 -15.56 2.15 14.23
C GLY A 473 -15.07 0.87 14.92
N SER A 474 -15.27 -0.29 14.30
CA SER A 474 -14.87 -1.60 14.87
C SER A 474 -13.72 -2.29 14.13
N GLY A 475 -13.47 -1.95 12.86
CA GLY A 475 -12.47 -2.60 12.01
C GLY A 475 -11.24 -1.74 11.73
N ASP A 476 -10.09 -2.41 11.61
CA ASP A 476 -8.77 -1.86 11.29
C ASP A 476 -8.62 -1.36 9.84
N TRP A 477 -9.55 -0.54 9.37
CA TRP A 477 -9.39 0.19 8.10
C TRP A 477 -8.19 1.13 8.16
N THR A 478 -7.41 1.19 7.08
CA THR A 478 -6.27 2.10 6.97
C THR A 478 -6.72 3.57 6.90
N ALA A 479 -5.87 4.49 7.39
CA ALA A 479 -6.24 5.90 7.55
C ALA A 479 -6.57 6.58 6.21
N ASN A 480 -5.81 6.27 5.15
CA ASN A 480 -6.07 6.68 3.78
C ASN A 480 -7.44 6.18 3.26
N ALA A 481 -7.80 4.91 3.52
CA ALA A 481 -9.08 4.34 3.11
C ALA A 481 -10.27 5.05 3.77
N ARG A 482 -10.17 5.34 5.08
CA ARG A 482 -11.17 6.14 5.81
C ARG A 482 -11.26 7.55 5.23
N HIS A 483 -10.14 8.23 5.03
CA HIS A 483 -10.10 9.60 4.49
C HIS A 483 -10.73 9.71 3.09
N ILE A 484 -10.35 8.82 2.16
CA ILE A 484 -10.89 8.79 0.79
C ILE A 484 -12.41 8.55 0.83
N THR A 485 -12.87 7.62 1.66
CA THR A 485 -14.31 7.30 1.80
C THR A 485 -15.10 8.48 2.36
N HIS A 486 -14.63 9.13 3.42
CA HIS A 486 -15.29 10.33 3.97
C HIS A 486 -15.27 11.51 2.99
N SER A 487 -14.24 11.66 2.16
CA SER A 487 -14.25 12.69 1.09
C SER A 487 -15.37 12.43 0.08
N TRP A 488 -15.58 11.17 -0.33
CA TRP A 488 -16.66 10.81 -1.26
C TRP A 488 -18.06 11.06 -0.68
N LEU A 489 -18.28 10.78 0.61
CA LEU A 489 -19.53 11.10 1.30
C LEU A 489 -19.75 12.61 1.45
N ARG A 490 -18.73 13.35 1.91
CA ARG A 490 -18.79 14.81 2.10
C ARG A 490 -19.18 15.54 0.82
N ASP A 491 -18.68 15.08 -0.32
CA ASP A 491 -18.92 15.69 -1.63
C ASP A 491 -20.31 15.31 -2.22
N GLY A 492 -21.05 14.41 -1.55
CA GLY A 492 -22.36 13.87 -1.93
C GLY A 492 -22.26 12.78 -3.00
N LEU A 493 -22.90 11.63 -2.77
CA LEU A 493 -22.90 10.57 -3.78
C LEU A 493 -23.75 10.99 -4.98
N LYS A 494 -23.38 10.47 -6.16
CA LYS A 494 -24.02 10.79 -7.44
C LYS A 494 -24.37 9.51 -8.18
N PRO A 495 -25.45 9.46 -8.96
CA PRO A 495 -25.77 8.28 -9.76
C PRO A 495 -24.59 7.89 -10.66
N ARG A 496 -24.25 6.60 -10.72
CA ARG A 496 -23.11 6.10 -11.51
C ARG A 496 -23.59 5.16 -12.62
N CYS A 497 -23.21 5.45 -13.86
CA CYS A 497 -23.58 4.62 -15.01
C CYS A 497 -22.93 3.23 -14.92
N ILE A 498 -23.77 2.19 -14.79
CA ILE A 498 -23.38 0.79 -14.65
C ILE A 498 -23.41 0.00 -15.97
N THR A 499 -23.61 0.66 -17.12
CA THR A 499 -23.71 0.00 -18.45
C THR A 499 -22.76 0.61 -19.45
N ARG A 500 -22.26 -0.17 -20.43
CA ARG A 500 -21.40 0.31 -21.51
C ARG A 500 -21.72 -0.36 -22.84
N ASP A 501 -21.53 0.40 -23.91
CA ASP A 501 -21.61 -0.04 -25.30
C ASP A 501 -20.31 -0.75 -25.72
N LEU A 502 -20.08 -1.93 -25.14
CA LEU A 502 -18.96 -2.82 -25.43
C LEU A 502 -19.51 -4.22 -25.73
N ARG A 503 -18.70 -5.07 -26.37
CA ARG A 503 -19.04 -6.48 -26.58
C ARG A 503 -18.43 -7.38 -25.51
N TRP A 504 -17.30 -6.96 -24.94
CA TRP A 504 -16.58 -7.72 -23.92
C TRP A 504 -16.91 -7.26 -22.50
N GLY A 505 -17.91 -7.93 -21.89
CA GLY A 505 -18.39 -7.68 -20.54
C GLY A 505 -19.58 -8.58 -20.20
N THR A 506 -19.98 -8.61 -18.94
CA THR A 506 -21.18 -9.33 -18.49
C THR A 506 -22.44 -8.73 -19.14
N PRO A 507 -23.29 -9.49 -19.85
CA PRO A 507 -24.45 -8.95 -20.56
C PRO A 507 -25.53 -8.43 -19.61
N VAL A 508 -26.17 -7.31 -19.96
CA VAL A 508 -27.30 -6.75 -19.19
C VAL A 508 -28.56 -7.55 -19.50
N PRO A 509 -29.30 -8.09 -18.50
CA PRO A 509 -30.40 -9.02 -18.73
C PRO A 509 -31.73 -8.30 -19.06
N HIS A 510 -31.70 -7.18 -19.79
CA HIS A 510 -32.87 -6.36 -20.07
C HIS A 510 -33.05 -6.10 -21.57
N GLU A 511 -34.29 -6.18 -22.06
CA GLU A 511 -34.62 -6.10 -23.50
C GLU A 511 -34.04 -4.85 -24.19
N ASP A 512 -34.21 -3.67 -23.59
CA ASP A 512 -33.67 -2.39 -24.07
C ASP A 512 -32.13 -2.30 -24.08
N TYR A 513 -31.43 -3.28 -23.49
CA TYR A 513 -29.97 -3.25 -23.24
C TYR A 513 -29.22 -4.44 -23.86
N LYS A 514 -29.83 -5.19 -24.78
CA LYS A 514 -29.23 -6.41 -25.41
C LYS A 514 -27.86 -6.24 -26.05
N GLU A 515 -27.55 -5.06 -26.60
CA GLU A 515 -26.23 -4.76 -27.21
C GLU A 515 -25.24 -4.13 -26.22
N LYS A 516 -25.52 -4.18 -24.92
CA LYS A 516 -24.72 -3.55 -23.86
C LYS A 516 -24.33 -4.56 -22.79
N VAL A 517 -23.22 -4.24 -22.13
CA VAL A 517 -22.68 -4.99 -21.01
C VAL A 517 -22.66 -4.13 -19.75
N PHE A 518 -22.54 -4.76 -18.59
CA PHE A 518 -22.23 -4.04 -17.36
C PHE A 518 -20.87 -3.33 -17.46
N TYR A 519 -20.77 -2.21 -16.78
CA TYR A 519 -19.51 -1.49 -16.64
C TYR A 519 -18.62 -2.24 -15.65
N VAL A 520 -17.38 -2.53 -16.04
CA VAL A 520 -16.42 -3.31 -15.22
C VAL A 520 -16.31 -2.84 -13.76
N TRP A 521 -16.41 -1.54 -13.48
CA TRP A 521 -16.36 -1.03 -12.09
C TRP A 521 -17.65 -1.21 -11.27
N PHE A 522 -18.71 -1.79 -11.85
CA PHE A 522 -19.87 -2.31 -11.13
C PHE A 522 -19.71 -3.81 -10.83
N ASP A 523 -19.28 -4.62 -11.79
CA ASP A 523 -19.28 -6.08 -11.66
C ASP A 523 -17.91 -6.72 -11.33
N ALA A 524 -16.77 -6.03 -11.50
CA ALA A 524 -15.47 -6.56 -11.07
C ALA A 524 -15.40 -6.88 -9.56
N PRO A 525 -15.98 -6.08 -8.63
CA PRO A 525 -16.09 -6.49 -7.23
C PRO A 525 -17.03 -7.70 -7.01
N ILE A 526 -18.04 -7.90 -7.87
CA ILE A 526 -18.87 -9.12 -7.87
C ILE A 526 -18.01 -10.35 -8.27
N GLY A 527 -16.89 -10.12 -8.96
CA GLY A 527 -15.84 -11.10 -9.21
C GLY A 527 -15.38 -11.87 -7.97
N TYR A 528 -15.32 -11.26 -6.77
CA TYR A 528 -14.95 -12.00 -5.56
C TYR A 528 -15.97 -13.09 -5.19
N LEU A 529 -17.26 -12.83 -5.41
CA LEU A 529 -18.34 -13.77 -5.16
C LEU A 529 -18.32 -14.89 -6.20
N SER A 530 -18.21 -14.54 -7.49
CA SER A 530 -18.23 -15.52 -8.58
C SER A 530 -16.98 -16.41 -8.60
N ILE A 531 -15.81 -15.87 -8.28
CA ILE A 531 -14.59 -16.67 -8.07
C ILE A 531 -14.79 -17.65 -6.90
N THR A 532 -15.44 -17.22 -5.81
CA THR A 532 -15.75 -18.12 -4.68
C THR A 532 -16.82 -19.16 -5.05
N ALA A 533 -17.78 -18.82 -5.90
CA ALA A 533 -18.80 -19.74 -6.44
C ALA A 533 -18.20 -20.80 -7.39
N ASN A 534 -17.16 -20.44 -8.15
CA ASN A 534 -16.38 -21.37 -8.97
C ASN A 534 -15.46 -22.28 -8.11
N TYR A 535 -15.10 -21.85 -6.90
CA TYR A 535 -14.36 -22.66 -5.92
C TYR A 535 -15.28 -23.62 -5.14
N THR A 536 -16.51 -23.21 -4.82
CA THR A 536 -17.48 -24.05 -4.10
C THR A 536 -18.93 -23.58 -4.31
N ASP A 537 -19.84 -24.53 -4.54
CA ASP A 537 -21.29 -24.24 -4.60
C ASP A 537 -21.84 -23.69 -3.27
N GLN A 538 -21.12 -23.83 -2.15
CA GLN A 538 -21.49 -23.29 -0.84
C GLN A 538 -20.95 -21.88 -0.57
N TRP A 539 -20.59 -21.12 -1.62
CA TRP A 539 -19.99 -19.77 -1.53
C TRP A 539 -20.81 -18.77 -0.70
N GLU A 540 -22.14 -18.91 -0.69
CA GLU A 540 -23.04 -18.07 0.11
C GLU A 540 -22.77 -18.19 1.62
N LYS A 541 -22.21 -19.31 2.10
CA LYS A 541 -21.79 -19.42 3.51
C LYS A 541 -20.70 -18.41 3.88
N TRP A 542 -19.87 -18.01 2.92
CA TRP A 542 -18.85 -16.97 3.07
C TRP A 542 -19.43 -15.57 2.79
N TRP A 543 -20.17 -15.43 1.69
CA TRP A 543 -20.58 -14.12 1.16
C TRP A 543 -21.97 -13.63 1.59
N LYS A 544 -22.80 -14.44 2.24
CA LYS A 544 -24.13 -14.08 2.76
C LYS A 544 -24.29 -14.43 4.24
N ASN A 545 -23.23 -14.21 5.02
CA ASN A 545 -23.11 -14.63 6.42
C ASN A 545 -22.27 -13.63 7.28
N PRO A 546 -22.62 -12.33 7.31
CA PRO A 546 -21.90 -11.31 8.07
C PRO A 546 -21.88 -11.52 9.59
N GLN A 547 -22.63 -12.50 10.10
CA GLN A 547 -22.67 -12.85 11.52
C GLN A 547 -21.56 -13.83 11.94
N GLN A 548 -20.97 -14.59 11.00
CA GLN A 548 -19.88 -15.53 11.28
C GLN A 548 -18.57 -15.23 10.55
N VAL A 549 -18.59 -14.32 9.55
CA VAL A 549 -17.47 -14.06 8.65
C VAL A 549 -16.95 -12.63 8.81
N GLU A 550 -15.64 -12.51 8.99
CA GLU A 550 -14.90 -11.24 8.92
C GLU A 550 -14.25 -11.10 7.54
N LEU A 551 -14.65 -10.08 6.77
CA LEU A 551 -14.11 -9.79 5.45
C LEU A 551 -12.98 -8.75 5.49
N TYR A 552 -11.81 -9.16 5.03
CA TYR A 552 -10.64 -8.32 4.79
C TYR A 552 -10.44 -8.12 3.28
N ASN A 553 -10.25 -6.86 2.83
CA ASN A 553 -9.93 -6.56 1.42
C ASN A 553 -8.61 -5.79 1.34
N PHE A 554 -7.66 -6.28 0.55
CA PHE A 554 -6.33 -5.69 0.36
C PHE A 554 -6.18 -5.08 -1.04
N MET A 555 -5.81 -3.79 -1.09
CA MET A 555 -5.74 -3.04 -2.36
C MET A 555 -4.81 -1.82 -2.29
N ALA A 556 -4.55 -1.19 -3.43
CA ALA A 556 -4.01 0.17 -3.48
C ALA A 556 -5.13 1.23 -3.32
N LYS A 557 -4.74 2.45 -2.93
CA LYS A 557 -5.65 3.57 -2.59
C LYS A 557 -6.66 3.98 -3.67
N ASP A 558 -6.36 3.73 -4.94
CA ASP A 558 -7.24 4.00 -6.09
C ASP A 558 -8.50 3.12 -6.11
N ASN A 559 -8.42 1.90 -5.59
CA ASN A 559 -9.55 0.97 -5.55
C ASN A 559 -10.53 1.22 -4.39
N VAL A 560 -10.18 2.09 -3.43
CA VAL A 560 -10.98 2.33 -2.21
C VAL A 560 -12.45 2.68 -2.50
N PRO A 561 -12.80 3.66 -3.37
CA PRO A 561 -14.20 4.06 -3.56
C PRO A 561 -15.10 2.95 -4.09
N PHE A 562 -14.54 1.99 -4.83
CA PHE A 562 -15.30 0.86 -5.34
C PHE A 562 -15.66 -0.15 -4.24
N HIS A 563 -14.81 -0.27 -3.21
CA HIS A 563 -14.96 -1.23 -2.11
C HIS A 563 -15.55 -0.61 -0.84
N SER A 564 -15.52 0.71 -0.68
CA SER A 564 -16.14 1.43 0.44
C SER A 564 -17.46 2.14 0.09
N VAL A 565 -17.77 2.33 -1.20
CA VAL A 565 -19.01 2.97 -1.66
C VAL A 565 -19.76 2.10 -2.67
N VAL A 566 -19.22 1.91 -3.87
CA VAL A 566 -20.01 1.35 -5.01
C VAL A 566 -20.50 -0.08 -4.74
N PHE A 567 -19.59 -0.96 -4.31
CA PHE A 567 -19.92 -2.35 -4.04
C PHE A 567 -20.75 -2.53 -2.76
N PRO A 568 -20.43 -1.90 -1.61
CA PRO A 568 -21.32 -1.91 -0.45
C PRO A 568 -22.74 -1.39 -0.76
N CYS A 569 -22.90 -0.28 -1.48
CA CYS A 569 -24.22 0.18 -1.92
C CYS A 569 -24.95 -0.87 -2.78
N SER A 570 -24.26 -1.54 -3.70
CA SER A 570 -24.85 -2.58 -4.55
C SER A 570 -25.33 -3.79 -3.74
N LEU A 571 -24.56 -4.21 -2.72
CA LEU A 571 -24.89 -5.33 -1.86
C LEU A 571 -25.97 -4.99 -0.81
N LEU A 572 -25.92 -3.79 -0.22
CA LEU A 572 -26.94 -3.25 0.68
C LEU A 572 -28.28 -3.13 -0.06
N GLY A 573 -28.29 -2.48 -1.22
CA GLY A 573 -29.49 -2.30 -2.04
C GLY A 573 -30.07 -3.60 -2.61
N ALA A 574 -29.26 -4.66 -2.73
CA ALA A 574 -29.75 -6.01 -3.09
C ALA A 574 -30.48 -6.71 -1.92
N GLN A 575 -30.22 -6.29 -0.66
CA GLN A 575 -30.89 -6.74 0.56
C GLN A 575 -30.91 -8.28 0.76
N ASP A 576 -29.77 -8.94 0.52
CA ASP A 576 -29.66 -10.41 0.52
C ASP A 576 -28.68 -10.95 1.58
N ASN A 577 -28.63 -10.30 2.76
CA ASN A 577 -27.75 -10.64 3.89
C ASN A 577 -26.25 -10.75 3.52
N TYR A 578 -25.77 -9.96 2.56
CA TYR A 578 -24.39 -10.01 2.10
C TYR A 578 -23.36 -9.69 3.18
N THR A 579 -22.24 -10.40 3.16
CA THR A 579 -21.02 -10.12 3.94
C THR A 579 -20.32 -8.90 3.35
N LEU A 580 -20.32 -7.79 4.10
CA LEU A 580 -19.65 -6.53 3.72
C LEU A 580 -18.26 -6.43 4.36
N VAL A 581 -17.38 -5.60 3.80
CA VAL A 581 -15.99 -5.47 4.28
C VAL A 581 -15.92 -4.98 5.73
N ASN A 582 -15.23 -5.74 6.59
CA ASN A 582 -14.94 -5.37 7.97
C ASN A 582 -13.63 -4.59 8.07
N HIS A 583 -12.61 -4.96 7.28
CA HIS A 583 -11.29 -4.35 7.31
C HIS A 583 -10.82 -4.02 5.89
N LEU A 584 -10.85 -2.72 5.53
CA LEU A 584 -10.35 -2.24 4.23
C LEU A 584 -8.89 -1.81 4.36
N ILE A 585 -7.98 -2.59 3.79
CA ILE A 585 -6.53 -2.41 3.89
C ILE A 585 -6.00 -1.82 2.59
N ALA A 586 -5.91 -0.48 2.54
CA ALA A 586 -5.40 0.24 1.38
C ALA A 586 -3.94 0.70 1.58
N THR A 587 -3.06 0.40 0.62
CA THR A 587 -1.69 0.94 0.62
C THR A 587 -1.56 2.20 -0.21
N GLU A 588 -0.56 3.00 0.11
CA GLU A 588 -0.01 4.03 -0.76
C GLU A 588 0.78 3.39 -1.92
N TYR A 589 1.40 4.18 -2.81
CA TYR A 589 2.09 3.63 -3.98
C TYR A 589 3.55 3.25 -3.68
N LEU A 590 4.03 2.21 -4.38
CA LEU A 590 5.46 1.96 -4.55
C LEU A 590 5.93 2.61 -5.87
N ASN A 591 6.82 3.57 -5.74
CA ASN A 591 7.60 4.16 -6.83
C ASN A 591 8.87 3.30 -7.10
N TYR A 592 9.55 3.56 -8.22
CA TYR A 592 10.74 2.84 -8.64
C TYR A 592 11.90 3.81 -8.85
N GLU A 593 12.94 3.69 -8.02
CA GLU A 593 14.01 4.68 -7.84
C GLU A 593 13.41 6.09 -7.67
N ASP A 594 13.76 7.04 -8.54
CA ASP A 594 13.30 8.44 -8.56
C ASP A 594 12.03 8.65 -9.42
N THR A 595 11.39 7.58 -9.90
CA THR A 595 10.32 7.67 -10.91
C THR A 595 9.21 6.63 -10.71
N LYS A 596 8.29 6.53 -11.67
CA LYS A 596 7.18 5.55 -11.69
C LYS A 596 7.47 4.41 -12.64
N PHE A 597 7.04 3.20 -12.28
CA PHE A 597 7.00 2.03 -13.15
C PHE A 597 6.37 2.38 -14.50
N SER A 598 7.00 1.99 -15.60
CA SER A 598 6.54 2.33 -16.95
C SER A 598 6.97 1.29 -17.97
N LYS A 599 6.01 0.43 -18.35
CA LYS A 599 6.21 -0.62 -19.36
C LYS A 599 6.62 -0.04 -20.73
N SER A 600 6.05 1.10 -21.12
CA SER A 600 6.36 1.76 -22.39
C SER A 600 7.76 2.39 -22.45
N ARG A 601 8.35 2.75 -21.31
CA ARG A 601 9.75 3.25 -21.22
C ARG A 601 10.77 2.19 -20.83
N GLY A 602 10.32 0.96 -20.54
CA GLY A 602 11.16 -0.11 -19.99
C GLY A 602 11.68 0.15 -18.57
N VAL A 603 10.97 1.00 -17.80
CA VAL A 603 11.39 1.42 -16.46
C VAL A 603 10.70 0.58 -15.39
N GLY A 604 11.50 0.01 -14.49
CA GLY A 604 11.02 -0.77 -13.36
C GLY A 604 11.01 -2.28 -13.59
N VAL A 605 10.98 -3.03 -12.48
CA VAL A 605 10.92 -4.49 -12.47
C VAL A 605 9.45 -4.95 -12.58
N PHE A 606 9.19 -5.80 -13.57
CA PHE A 606 7.91 -6.50 -13.74
C PHE A 606 8.00 -7.93 -13.18
N GLY A 607 6.86 -8.50 -12.76
CA GLY A 607 6.83 -9.77 -12.03
C GLY A 607 7.36 -10.96 -12.84
N ASP A 608 7.19 -10.94 -14.15
CA ASP A 608 7.75 -11.91 -15.10
C ASP A 608 9.28 -11.82 -15.20
N MET A 609 9.85 -10.63 -15.03
CA MET A 609 11.29 -10.36 -15.09
C MET A 609 12.03 -10.65 -13.78
N ALA A 610 11.33 -10.64 -12.64
CA ALA A 610 11.94 -10.80 -11.32
C ALA A 610 12.67 -12.14 -11.17
N LYS A 611 12.13 -13.23 -11.75
CA LYS A 611 12.75 -14.56 -11.77
C LYS A 611 14.07 -14.62 -12.55
N ASP A 612 14.22 -13.77 -13.57
CA ASP A 612 15.40 -13.72 -14.45
C ASP A 612 16.54 -12.85 -13.89
N THR A 613 16.47 -12.47 -12.61
CA THR A 613 17.51 -11.66 -11.93
C THR A 613 18.54 -12.49 -11.16
N GLY A 614 18.25 -13.79 -10.95
CA GLY A 614 19.02 -14.66 -10.06
C GLY A 614 18.81 -14.39 -8.57
N ILE A 615 17.97 -13.41 -8.19
CA ILE A 615 17.63 -13.12 -6.80
C ILE A 615 16.40 -13.96 -6.39
N PRO A 616 16.48 -14.78 -5.32
CA PRO A 616 15.36 -15.62 -4.87
C PRO A 616 14.11 -14.81 -4.49
N SER A 617 12.91 -15.37 -4.72
CA SER A 617 11.65 -14.66 -4.47
C SER A 617 11.46 -14.25 -3.01
N ASP A 618 11.96 -15.02 -2.04
CA ASP A 618 11.95 -14.61 -0.62
C ASP A 618 12.73 -13.32 -0.34
N VAL A 619 13.82 -13.02 -1.07
CA VAL A 619 14.58 -11.77 -0.92
C VAL A 619 13.77 -10.59 -1.47
N TRP A 620 13.05 -10.80 -2.58
CA TRP A 620 12.09 -9.81 -3.10
C TRP A 620 10.95 -9.57 -2.12
N ARG A 621 10.35 -10.64 -1.56
CA ARG A 621 9.29 -10.55 -0.56
C ARG A 621 9.75 -9.75 0.66
N PHE A 622 10.90 -10.11 1.24
CA PHE A 622 11.50 -9.39 2.36
C PHE A 622 11.64 -7.89 2.08
N TYR A 623 12.28 -7.52 0.97
CA TYR A 623 12.58 -6.12 0.69
C TYR A 623 11.31 -5.28 0.43
N LEU A 624 10.37 -5.83 -0.33
CA LEU A 624 9.08 -5.17 -0.60
C LEU A 624 8.23 -5.02 0.66
N LEU A 625 8.27 -6.00 1.57
CA LEU A 625 7.55 -5.94 2.86
C LEU A 625 8.23 -5.00 3.86
N TYR A 626 9.56 -4.92 3.85
CA TYR A 626 10.34 -3.96 4.63
C TYR A 626 10.04 -2.50 4.20
N LEU A 627 9.80 -2.27 2.90
CA LEU A 627 9.39 -0.99 2.33
C LEU A 627 7.89 -0.89 1.99
N ARG A 628 7.04 -1.65 2.70
CA ARG A 628 5.59 -1.63 2.42
C ARG A 628 5.04 -0.20 2.58
N PRO A 629 4.38 0.38 1.56
CA PRO A 629 3.89 1.76 1.59
C PRO A 629 2.59 1.88 2.41
N GLU A 630 2.70 1.85 3.74
CA GLU A 630 1.53 1.84 4.65
C GLU A 630 0.94 3.22 4.90
N GLY A 631 1.77 4.21 5.26
CA GLY A 631 1.32 5.57 5.62
C GLY A 631 1.70 6.66 4.62
N GLN A 632 2.63 6.37 3.71
CA GLN A 632 3.09 7.27 2.65
C GLN A 632 3.62 6.43 1.48
N ASP A 633 3.68 7.02 0.29
CA ASP A 633 4.37 6.43 -0.87
C ASP A 633 5.82 6.02 -0.48
N SER A 634 6.30 4.90 -1.01
CA SER A 634 7.66 4.38 -0.81
C SER A 634 8.37 4.20 -2.15
N ALA A 635 9.69 4.08 -2.17
CA ALA A 635 10.46 3.88 -3.41
C ALA A 635 11.32 2.62 -3.32
N PHE A 636 11.22 1.75 -4.33
CA PHE A 636 12.17 0.64 -4.50
C PHE A 636 13.51 1.20 -4.95
N SER A 637 14.62 0.82 -4.31
CA SER A 637 15.97 1.16 -4.79
C SER A 637 16.90 -0.04 -4.79
N TRP A 638 17.64 -0.24 -5.89
CA TRP A 638 18.59 -1.34 -6.04
C TRP A 638 19.72 -1.30 -5.00
N SER A 639 20.23 -0.10 -4.71
CA SER A 639 21.28 0.10 -3.69
C SER A 639 20.79 -0.21 -2.28
N ASP A 640 19.56 0.15 -1.95
CA ASP A 640 19.00 -0.11 -0.62
C ASP A 640 18.55 -1.58 -0.47
N MET A 641 18.08 -2.23 -1.55
CA MET A 641 17.86 -3.68 -1.57
C MET A 641 19.13 -4.46 -1.25
N ALA A 642 20.26 -4.09 -1.88
CA ALA A 642 21.55 -4.69 -1.61
C ALA A 642 22.01 -4.44 -0.16
N LEU A 643 21.85 -3.21 0.33
CA LEU A 643 22.18 -2.83 1.70
C LEU A 643 21.37 -3.65 2.71
N LYS A 644 20.04 -3.71 2.59
CA LYS A 644 19.15 -4.39 3.55
C LYS A 644 19.27 -5.92 3.48
N ASN A 645 19.52 -6.50 2.30
CA ASN A 645 19.91 -7.92 2.22
C ASN A 645 21.21 -8.16 3.00
N ASN A 646 22.23 -7.34 2.78
CA ASN A 646 23.54 -7.57 3.38
C ASN A 646 23.56 -7.25 4.89
N SER A 647 22.79 -6.26 5.37
CA SER A 647 22.72 -5.88 6.78
C SER A 647 21.74 -6.74 7.58
N GLU A 648 20.47 -6.84 7.16
CA GLU A 648 19.41 -7.48 7.95
C GLU A 648 19.30 -8.98 7.69
N LEU A 649 19.37 -9.41 6.42
CA LEU A 649 19.30 -10.85 6.11
C LEU A 649 20.64 -11.54 6.40
N LEU A 650 21.73 -11.10 5.78
CA LEU A 650 23.02 -11.79 5.91
C LEU A 650 23.68 -11.58 7.28
N ASN A 651 23.93 -10.32 7.67
CA ASN A 651 24.72 -10.00 8.87
C ASN A 651 23.94 -10.09 10.19
N ASN A 652 22.60 -10.01 10.17
CA ASN A 652 21.76 -10.13 11.37
C ASN A 652 21.03 -11.49 11.42
N LEU A 653 19.92 -11.67 10.69
CA LEU A 653 19.05 -12.84 10.79
C LEU A 653 19.77 -14.16 10.45
N GLY A 654 20.42 -14.20 9.30
CA GLY A 654 21.19 -15.34 8.81
C GLY A 654 22.40 -15.64 9.68
N ASN A 655 23.19 -14.63 10.05
CA ASN A 655 24.32 -14.80 10.95
C ASN A 655 23.90 -15.45 12.29
N PHE A 656 22.79 -15.01 12.89
CA PHE A 656 22.29 -15.61 14.12
C PHE A 656 21.93 -17.09 13.94
N ILE A 657 21.06 -17.40 12.98
CA ILE A 657 20.55 -18.76 12.77
C ILE A 657 21.68 -19.72 12.35
N ASN A 658 22.55 -19.28 11.43
CA ASN A 658 23.72 -20.04 11.00
C ASN A 658 24.64 -20.36 12.18
N ARG A 659 24.91 -19.40 13.09
CA ARG A 659 25.74 -19.63 14.28
C ARG A 659 25.08 -20.57 15.27
N ALA A 660 23.78 -20.39 15.55
CA ALA A 660 23.02 -21.24 16.46
C ALA A 660 23.07 -22.71 16.01
N GLY A 661 22.73 -22.99 14.75
CA GLY A 661 22.79 -24.34 14.18
C GLY A 661 24.23 -24.88 14.06
N MET A 662 25.19 -24.05 13.64
CA MET A 662 26.61 -24.44 13.55
C MET A 662 27.16 -24.88 14.90
N PHE A 663 26.83 -24.19 16.00
CA PHE A 663 27.37 -24.54 17.31
C PHE A 663 26.82 -25.88 17.82
N VAL A 664 25.54 -26.18 17.61
CA VAL A 664 24.98 -27.51 17.90
C VAL A 664 25.71 -28.60 17.08
N SER A 665 25.79 -28.43 15.76
CA SER A 665 26.44 -29.40 14.86
C SER A 665 27.93 -29.60 15.14
N LYS A 666 28.67 -28.53 15.47
CA LYS A 666 30.14 -28.55 15.59
C LYS A 666 30.65 -28.92 16.98
N PHE A 667 29.90 -28.64 18.03
CA PHE A 667 30.37 -28.77 19.41
C PHE A 667 29.59 -29.79 20.26
N PHE A 668 28.42 -30.24 19.79
CA PHE A 668 27.52 -31.13 20.51
C PHE A 668 26.99 -32.27 19.61
N ASP A 669 27.77 -32.65 18.58
CA ASP A 669 27.50 -33.76 17.67
C ASP A 669 26.12 -33.73 16.99
N GLY A 670 25.57 -32.54 16.76
CA GLY A 670 24.24 -32.35 16.16
C GLY A 670 23.09 -32.51 17.14
N CYS A 671 23.35 -32.72 18.44
CA CYS A 671 22.32 -32.82 19.47
C CYS A 671 22.25 -31.55 20.31
N VAL A 672 21.04 -31.06 20.59
CA VAL A 672 20.81 -29.89 21.43
C VAL A 672 21.33 -30.17 22.85
N PRO A 673 22.22 -29.34 23.42
CA PRO A 673 22.78 -29.57 24.75
C PRO A 673 21.78 -29.30 25.88
N GLU A 674 22.14 -29.73 27.09
CA GLU A 674 21.45 -29.34 28.33
C GLU A 674 21.48 -27.82 28.54
N MET A 675 20.38 -27.27 29.05
CA MET A 675 20.18 -25.84 29.24
C MET A 675 19.91 -25.52 30.71
N LEU A 676 20.97 -25.21 31.46
CA LEU A 676 20.85 -24.66 32.82
C LEU A 676 20.81 -23.14 32.74
N LEU A 677 19.63 -22.56 32.92
CA LEU A 677 19.36 -21.13 32.77
C LEU A 677 19.90 -20.32 33.96
N ASN A 678 20.57 -19.20 33.67
CA ASN A 678 20.84 -18.13 34.63
C ASN A 678 19.93 -16.92 34.38
N GLU A 679 20.07 -15.86 35.20
CA GLU A 679 19.25 -14.65 35.09
C GLU A 679 19.35 -13.94 33.73
N ASP A 680 20.50 -13.97 33.07
CA ASP A 680 20.67 -13.37 31.74
C ASP A 680 19.98 -14.21 30.64
N ASP A 681 19.89 -15.53 30.83
CA ASP A 681 19.12 -16.41 29.95
C ASP A 681 17.61 -16.19 30.09
N LYS A 682 17.14 -16.06 31.34
CA LYS A 682 15.73 -15.74 31.62
C LYS A 682 15.35 -14.39 31.02
N ARG A 683 16.23 -13.38 31.14
CA ARG A 683 16.05 -12.06 30.50
C ARG A 683 15.93 -12.18 28.98
N LEU A 684 16.78 -12.95 28.31
CA LEU A 684 16.64 -13.16 26.86
C LEU A 684 15.31 -13.85 26.51
N ILE A 685 14.93 -14.89 27.24
CA ILE A 685 13.64 -15.59 27.05
C ILE A 685 12.47 -14.60 27.16
N ALA A 686 12.53 -13.71 28.16
CA ALA A 686 11.53 -12.68 28.38
C ALA A 686 11.50 -11.63 27.26
N GLN A 687 12.65 -11.13 26.81
CA GLN A 687 12.77 -10.20 25.67
C GLN A 687 12.22 -10.80 24.37
N VAL A 688 12.58 -12.05 24.06
CA VAL A 688 12.08 -12.77 22.88
C VAL A 688 10.57 -13.00 22.96
N ARG A 689 10.03 -13.31 24.16
CA ARG A 689 8.59 -13.41 24.41
C ARG A 689 7.88 -12.06 24.26
N TRP A 690 8.51 -10.96 24.65
CA TRP A 690 7.97 -9.61 24.47
C TRP A 690 7.89 -9.22 22.99
N GLU A 691 8.97 -9.40 22.22
CA GLU A 691 8.97 -9.16 20.77
C GLU A 691 7.95 -10.05 20.03
N LEU A 692 7.77 -11.29 20.45
CA LEU A 692 6.72 -12.18 19.92
C LEU A 692 5.31 -11.65 20.21
N LYS A 693 5.06 -11.11 21.42
CA LYS A 693 3.78 -10.45 21.75
C LYS A 693 3.57 -9.21 20.87
N GLN A 694 4.60 -8.39 20.63
CA GLN A 694 4.53 -7.22 19.75
C GLN A 694 4.23 -7.63 18.30
N TYR A 695 4.93 -8.63 17.77
CA TYR A 695 4.69 -9.21 16.45
C TYR A 695 3.22 -9.61 16.24
N ILE A 696 2.65 -10.34 17.22
CA ILE A 696 1.24 -10.77 17.19
C ILE A 696 0.29 -9.57 17.24
N GLN A 697 0.51 -8.62 18.16
CA GLN A 697 -0.32 -7.41 18.31
C GLN A 697 -0.31 -6.53 17.05
N LEU A 698 0.84 -6.46 16.36
CA LEU A 698 1.01 -5.71 15.12
C LEU A 698 0.30 -6.39 13.94
N LEU A 699 0.47 -7.72 13.75
CA LEU A 699 -0.19 -8.43 12.66
C LEU A 699 -1.70 -8.62 12.88
N ASP A 700 -2.18 -8.73 14.12
CA ASP A 700 -3.63 -8.70 14.41
C ASP A 700 -4.29 -7.39 13.95
N LYS A 701 -3.52 -6.31 13.78
CA LYS A 701 -3.93 -5.01 13.21
C LYS A 701 -3.30 -4.71 11.84
N VAL A 702 -2.84 -5.74 11.13
CA VAL A 702 -2.28 -5.67 9.76
C VAL A 702 -1.09 -4.68 9.61
N ARG A 703 -0.32 -4.45 10.68
CA ARG A 703 0.92 -3.66 10.69
C ARG A 703 2.11 -4.48 10.21
N ILE A 704 2.02 -4.91 8.95
CA ILE A 704 2.92 -5.86 8.31
C ILE A 704 4.38 -5.38 8.32
N ARG A 705 4.61 -4.09 8.03
CA ARG A 705 5.97 -3.52 7.98
C ARG A 705 6.66 -3.52 9.34
N ASP A 706 5.93 -3.15 10.39
CA ASP A 706 6.51 -3.00 11.72
C ASP A 706 6.66 -4.36 12.43
N ALA A 707 5.76 -5.32 12.18
CA ALA A 707 5.92 -6.69 12.66
C ALA A 707 7.19 -7.38 12.10
N LEU A 708 7.63 -7.04 10.88
CA LEU A 708 8.92 -7.53 10.35
C LEU A 708 10.12 -7.05 11.19
N LYS A 709 10.02 -5.87 11.80
CA LYS A 709 11.09 -5.34 12.68
C LYS A 709 11.24 -6.18 13.95
N CYS A 710 10.13 -6.64 14.54
CA CYS A 710 10.17 -7.56 15.70
C CYS A 710 10.97 -8.85 15.38
N ILE A 711 10.81 -9.42 14.18
CA ILE A 711 11.60 -10.59 13.74
C ILE A 711 13.11 -10.25 13.70
N LEU A 712 13.45 -9.09 13.14
CA LEU A 712 14.84 -8.61 13.06
C LEU A 712 15.44 -8.24 14.43
N ASN A 713 14.61 -7.81 15.39
CA ASN A 713 15.01 -7.53 16.75
C ASN A 713 15.30 -8.82 17.53
N ILE A 714 14.43 -9.84 17.41
CA ILE A 714 14.67 -11.17 18.01
C ILE A 714 16.03 -11.73 17.58
N SER A 715 16.38 -11.64 16.28
CA SER A 715 17.69 -12.08 15.80
C SER A 715 18.84 -11.18 16.26
N ARG A 716 18.62 -9.88 16.47
CA ARG A 716 19.62 -8.94 17.02
C ARG A 716 19.92 -9.22 18.49
N HIS A 717 18.91 -9.44 19.32
CA HIS A 717 19.07 -9.90 20.71
C HIS A 717 19.80 -11.24 20.78
N GLY A 718 19.44 -12.19 19.91
CA GLY A 718 20.14 -13.46 19.78
C GLY A 718 21.62 -13.32 19.40
N ASN A 719 21.94 -12.45 18.43
CA ASN A 719 23.31 -12.12 18.04
C ASN A 719 24.11 -11.53 19.19
N GLN A 720 23.55 -10.55 19.91
CA GLN A 720 24.17 -9.91 21.07
C GLN A 720 24.43 -10.92 22.19
N TYR A 721 23.45 -11.75 22.52
CA TYR A 721 23.55 -12.80 23.54
C TYR A 721 24.65 -13.82 23.22
N ILE A 722 24.70 -14.33 21.98
CA ILE A 722 25.79 -15.19 21.52
C ILE A 722 27.14 -14.46 21.64
N GLN A 723 27.19 -13.18 21.26
CA GLN A 723 28.43 -12.42 21.19
C GLN A 723 29.03 -12.11 22.57
N VAL A 724 28.20 -11.75 23.56
CA VAL A 724 28.64 -11.50 24.94
C VAL A 724 29.03 -12.80 25.64
N ASN A 725 28.38 -13.93 25.33
CA ASN A 725 28.66 -15.20 25.98
C ASN A 725 29.86 -15.97 25.42
N GLU A 726 30.27 -15.70 24.18
CA GLU A 726 31.40 -16.35 23.48
C GLU A 726 31.46 -17.89 23.58
N PRO A 727 30.37 -18.63 23.26
CA PRO A 727 30.30 -20.10 23.43
C PRO A 727 31.42 -20.85 22.67
N TRP A 728 31.87 -20.34 21.52
CA TRP A 728 32.99 -20.91 20.74
C TRP A 728 34.36 -20.79 21.41
N LYS A 729 34.50 -19.94 22.44
CA LYS A 729 35.65 -19.91 23.36
C LYS A 729 35.37 -20.78 24.59
N LYS A 730 34.24 -20.58 25.26
CA LYS A 730 33.88 -21.26 26.51
C LYS A 730 33.81 -22.79 26.38
N ILE A 731 33.45 -23.32 25.21
CA ILE A 731 33.49 -24.77 24.93
C ILE A 731 34.89 -25.40 25.08
N LYS A 732 35.96 -24.59 25.08
CA LYS A 732 37.35 -25.01 25.28
C LYS A 732 37.84 -24.82 26.72
N GLY A 733 36.99 -24.33 27.62
CA GLY A 733 37.29 -24.11 29.03
C GLY A 733 37.03 -25.36 29.89
N GLY A 734 36.92 -25.14 31.20
CA GLY A 734 36.55 -26.19 32.17
C GLY A 734 35.06 -26.54 32.11
N ASP A 735 34.62 -27.50 32.92
CA ASP A 735 33.26 -28.06 32.85
C ASP A 735 32.16 -27.00 33.01
N GLY A 736 32.35 -26.00 33.87
CA GLY A 736 31.42 -24.87 34.02
C GLY A 736 31.32 -23.98 32.77
N ASP A 737 32.44 -23.73 32.07
CA ASP A 737 32.43 -22.99 30.80
C ASP A 737 31.79 -23.82 29.69
N ARG A 738 32.03 -25.13 29.66
CA ARG A 738 31.42 -26.06 28.69
C ARG A 738 29.91 -26.15 28.89
N GLN A 739 29.45 -26.24 30.13
CA GLN A 739 28.03 -26.18 30.49
C GLN A 739 27.41 -24.83 30.07
N ARG A 740 28.10 -23.71 30.33
CA ARG A 740 27.65 -22.39 29.88
C ARG A 740 27.55 -22.29 28.36
N ALA A 741 28.53 -22.82 27.62
CA ALA A 741 28.48 -22.90 26.16
C ALA A 741 27.32 -23.78 25.68
N GLY A 742 26.98 -24.84 26.43
CA GLY A 742 25.80 -25.67 26.26
C GLY A 742 24.51 -24.84 26.33
N THR A 743 24.20 -24.24 27.49
CA THR A 743 22.98 -23.43 27.67
C THR A 743 22.83 -22.37 26.58
N VAL A 744 23.89 -21.63 26.28
CA VAL A 744 23.88 -20.57 25.25
C VAL A 744 23.54 -21.12 23.87
N THR A 745 24.08 -22.29 23.52
CA THR A 745 23.84 -22.94 22.23
C THR A 745 22.42 -23.48 22.15
N GLY A 746 21.94 -24.17 23.19
CA GLY A 746 20.58 -24.73 23.26
C GLY A 746 19.49 -23.66 23.24
N LEU A 747 19.67 -22.56 23.97
CA LEU A 747 18.72 -21.45 23.95
C LEU A 747 18.74 -20.74 22.58
N SER A 748 19.93 -20.50 22.00
CA SER A 748 20.05 -19.86 20.68
C SER A 748 19.35 -20.63 19.58
N VAL A 749 19.45 -21.98 19.56
CA VAL A 749 18.79 -22.79 18.54
C VAL A 749 17.26 -22.86 18.74
N ASN A 750 16.77 -22.73 19.98
CA ASN A 750 15.34 -22.55 20.25
C ASN A 750 14.82 -21.19 19.75
N VAL A 751 15.58 -20.10 19.92
CA VAL A 751 15.24 -18.79 19.33
C VAL A 751 15.27 -18.85 17.79
N ALA A 752 16.23 -19.57 17.20
CA ALA A 752 16.27 -19.82 15.76
C ALA A 752 15.04 -20.63 15.27
N CYS A 753 14.55 -21.58 16.08
CA CYS A 753 13.31 -22.29 15.81
C CYS A 753 12.10 -21.35 15.84
N LEU A 754 11.98 -20.44 16.83
CA LEU A 754 10.93 -19.42 16.84
C LEU A 754 10.99 -18.52 15.59
N LEU A 755 12.19 -18.03 15.25
CA LEU A 755 12.40 -17.20 14.06
C LEU A 755 11.89 -17.88 12.79
N SER A 756 12.10 -19.20 12.65
CA SER A 756 11.58 -19.95 11.51
C SER A 756 10.04 -19.94 11.41
N VAL A 757 9.34 -19.83 12.53
CA VAL A 757 7.86 -19.79 12.58
C VAL A 757 7.35 -18.39 12.25
N VAL A 758 7.85 -17.34 12.90
CA VAL A 758 7.41 -15.95 12.66
C VAL A 758 7.84 -15.40 11.29
N LEU A 759 8.87 -15.97 10.68
CA LEU A 759 9.33 -15.60 9.34
C LEU A 759 8.44 -16.17 8.22
N GLU A 760 7.65 -17.22 8.47
CA GLU A 760 6.88 -17.90 7.41
C GLU A 760 5.97 -16.98 6.58
N PRO A 761 5.23 -16.03 7.17
CA PRO A 761 4.41 -15.10 6.38
C PRO A 761 5.23 -14.25 5.40
N TYR A 762 6.49 -13.97 5.72
CA TYR A 762 7.38 -13.07 4.98
C TYR A 762 8.25 -13.81 3.96
N MET A 763 8.93 -14.87 4.39
CA MET A 763 9.90 -15.64 3.61
C MET A 763 9.63 -17.15 3.78
N PRO A 764 8.58 -17.70 3.14
CA PRO A 764 8.11 -19.06 3.37
C PRO A 764 9.13 -20.15 3.00
N SER A 765 9.94 -19.97 1.95
CA SER A 765 10.97 -20.94 1.55
C SER A 765 12.15 -20.96 2.55
N VAL A 766 12.57 -19.80 3.05
CA VAL A 766 13.61 -19.69 4.09
C VAL A 766 13.10 -20.25 5.42
N SER A 767 11.86 -19.93 5.80
CA SER A 767 11.18 -20.52 6.96
C SER A 767 11.18 -22.05 6.92
N TYR A 768 10.75 -22.65 5.81
CA TYR A 768 10.82 -24.10 5.59
C TYR A 768 12.25 -24.62 5.70
N THR A 769 13.21 -23.95 5.06
CA THR A 769 14.64 -24.33 5.09
C THR A 769 15.19 -24.37 6.51
N ILE A 770 14.92 -23.36 7.34
CA ILE A 770 15.36 -23.33 8.75
C ILE A 770 14.75 -24.50 9.52
N ARG A 771 13.42 -24.72 9.42
CA ARG A 771 12.75 -25.83 10.11
C ARG A 771 13.31 -27.20 9.70
N HIS A 772 13.62 -27.38 8.42
CA HIS A 772 14.24 -28.60 7.90
C HIS A 772 15.66 -28.79 8.43
N GLN A 773 16.51 -27.74 8.41
CA GLN A 773 17.86 -27.81 8.98
C GLN A 773 17.86 -28.12 10.48
N LEU A 774 16.88 -27.58 11.24
CA LEU A 774 16.74 -27.84 12.68
C LEU A 774 15.98 -29.13 13.02
N GLN A 775 15.42 -29.83 12.03
CA GLN A 775 14.44 -30.92 12.21
C GLN A 775 13.32 -30.54 13.21
N ALA A 776 12.82 -29.31 13.11
CA ALA A 776 11.84 -28.78 14.04
C ALA A 776 10.53 -29.59 14.01
N PRO A 777 9.97 -29.99 15.17
CA PRO A 777 8.71 -30.74 15.21
C PRO A 777 7.58 -29.98 14.51
N PRO A 778 6.72 -30.62 13.69
CA PRO A 778 5.63 -29.92 12.98
C PRO A 778 4.69 -29.13 13.90
N THR A 779 4.52 -29.58 15.15
CA THR A 779 3.72 -28.92 16.19
C THR A 779 4.35 -27.66 16.79
N CYS A 780 5.60 -27.30 16.45
CA CYS A 780 6.22 -26.05 16.95
C CYS A 780 5.42 -24.81 16.55
N VAL A 781 4.85 -24.81 15.34
CA VAL A 781 4.02 -23.72 14.80
C VAL A 781 2.77 -23.51 15.65
N SER A 782 1.98 -24.57 15.87
CA SER A 782 0.74 -24.47 16.65
C SER A 782 1.02 -24.15 18.11
N ALA A 783 2.10 -24.69 18.69
CA ALA A 783 2.49 -24.43 20.06
C ALA A 783 2.99 -22.98 20.31
N MET A 784 3.59 -22.32 19.32
CA MET A 784 4.14 -20.96 19.47
C MET A 784 3.18 -19.84 19.08
N LEU A 785 2.27 -20.03 18.11
CA LEU A 785 1.42 -18.96 17.56
C LEU A 785 -0.09 -19.09 17.80
N GLN A 786 -0.61 -20.27 18.16
CA GLN A 786 -2.04 -20.38 18.49
C GLN A 786 -2.36 -19.85 19.89
N ASN A 787 -3.64 -19.63 20.17
CA ASN A 787 -4.12 -18.96 21.39
C ASN A 787 -3.48 -17.56 21.54
N THR A 788 -2.88 -17.27 22.69
CA THR A 788 -2.19 -16.00 22.98
C THR A 788 -0.80 -15.88 22.32
N GLY A 789 -0.23 -16.98 21.84
CA GLY A 789 1.15 -17.07 21.37
C GLY A 789 2.20 -16.95 22.48
N THR A 790 3.26 -17.75 22.41
CA THR A 790 4.32 -17.74 23.42
C THR A 790 5.63 -18.37 22.92
N PHE A 791 6.75 -17.99 23.54
CA PHE A 791 8.06 -18.60 23.31
C PHE A 791 8.28 -19.75 24.29
N ILE A 792 8.54 -20.95 23.77
CA ILE A 792 8.72 -22.19 24.54
C ILE A 792 9.92 -23.01 24.05
N CYS A 793 10.44 -23.87 24.91
CA CYS A 793 11.43 -24.88 24.53
C CYS A 793 10.79 -25.91 23.56
N THR A 794 11.07 -25.77 22.26
CA THR A 794 10.57 -26.65 21.19
C THR A 794 11.59 -27.70 20.78
N LEU A 795 12.88 -27.39 20.98
CA LEU A 795 14.01 -28.28 20.75
C LEU A 795 14.62 -28.60 22.12
N PRO A 796 14.16 -29.66 22.81
CA PRO A 796 14.67 -30.03 24.14
C PRO A 796 16.11 -30.58 24.06
N ALA A 797 16.77 -30.68 25.21
CA ALA A 797 18.08 -31.33 25.30
C ALA A 797 18.00 -32.77 24.76
N GLY A 798 18.97 -33.16 23.92
CA GLY A 798 19.00 -34.43 23.21
C GLY A 798 18.26 -34.43 21.85
N HIS A 799 17.55 -33.36 21.48
CA HIS A 799 16.97 -33.23 20.13
C HIS A 799 18.08 -33.20 19.07
N SER A 800 18.01 -34.04 18.04
CA SER A 800 18.97 -34.05 16.93
C SER A 800 18.54 -33.08 15.83
N ILE A 801 19.43 -32.17 15.42
CA ILE A 801 19.24 -31.31 14.25
C ILE A 801 19.77 -31.99 12.97
N GLY A 802 19.36 -31.46 11.81
CA GLY A 802 19.87 -31.86 10.51
C GLY A 802 21.18 -31.18 10.13
N THR A 803 21.53 -31.25 8.84
CA THR A 803 22.69 -30.55 8.30
C THR A 803 22.37 -29.06 8.11
N VAL A 804 23.20 -28.20 8.70
CA VAL A 804 23.06 -26.74 8.61
C VAL A 804 23.80 -26.17 7.39
N SER A 805 23.22 -25.16 6.75
CA SER A 805 23.83 -24.47 5.60
C SER A 805 23.46 -22.98 5.57
N PRO A 806 24.32 -22.10 5.01
CA PRO A 806 24.07 -20.67 4.97
C PRO A 806 22.75 -20.32 4.27
N LEU A 807 21.86 -19.60 4.98
CA LEU A 807 20.53 -19.25 4.48
C LEU A 807 20.51 -18.19 3.37
N PHE A 808 21.45 -17.25 3.40
CA PHE A 808 21.47 -16.08 2.52
C PHE A 808 22.81 -15.92 1.82
N GLN A 809 22.77 -15.35 0.62
CA GLN A 809 23.96 -14.93 -0.12
C GLN A 809 24.08 -13.41 -0.09
N LYS A 810 25.31 -12.91 -0.20
CA LYS A 810 25.58 -11.48 -0.35
C LYS A 810 25.15 -11.01 -1.74
N LEU A 811 24.46 -9.88 -1.81
CA LEU A 811 24.23 -9.19 -3.07
C LEU A 811 25.45 -8.31 -3.35
N GLU A 812 26.15 -8.59 -4.46
CA GLU A 812 27.37 -7.89 -4.86
C GLU A 812 27.06 -6.63 -5.66
N ASN A 813 27.88 -5.59 -5.48
CA ASN A 813 27.62 -4.27 -6.06
C ASN A 813 27.60 -4.32 -7.60
N GLU A 814 28.46 -5.13 -8.21
CA GLU A 814 28.54 -5.33 -9.65
C GLU A 814 27.27 -5.98 -10.21
N GLN A 815 26.73 -6.99 -9.53
CA GLN A 815 25.46 -7.62 -9.90
C GLN A 815 24.31 -6.62 -9.82
N ILE A 816 24.28 -5.83 -8.75
CA ILE A 816 23.21 -4.86 -8.47
C ILE A 816 23.22 -3.70 -9.47
N GLU A 817 24.39 -3.18 -9.84
CA GLU A 817 24.50 -2.12 -10.85
C GLU A 817 24.13 -2.62 -12.27
N VAL A 818 24.42 -3.88 -12.60
CA VAL A 818 23.95 -4.52 -13.86
C VAL A 818 22.42 -4.61 -13.89
N LEU A 819 21.79 -5.04 -12.79
CA LEU A 819 20.33 -5.12 -12.69
C LEU A 819 19.69 -3.73 -12.71
N ARG A 820 20.25 -2.77 -11.97
CA ARG A 820 19.81 -1.36 -11.96
C ARG A 820 19.79 -0.76 -13.36
N LYS A 821 20.86 -0.97 -14.15
CA LYS A 821 20.91 -0.54 -15.56
C LYS A 821 19.89 -1.26 -16.42
N ARG A 822 19.72 -2.58 -16.28
CA ARG A 822 18.73 -3.39 -17.02
C ARG A 822 17.31 -2.88 -16.87
N PHE A 823 16.94 -2.36 -15.70
CA PHE A 823 15.59 -1.92 -15.36
C PHE A 823 15.45 -0.39 -15.20
N GLY A 824 16.48 0.38 -15.56
CA GLY A 824 16.49 1.85 -15.48
C GLY A 824 15.74 2.56 -16.61
N GLY A 825 15.20 1.81 -17.58
CA GLY A 825 14.63 2.34 -18.82
C GLY A 825 15.61 2.34 -19.99
N GLN A 826 15.09 2.60 -21.18
CA GLN A 826 15.94 2.92 -22.32
C GLN A 826 16.64 4.25 -22.05
N GLN A 827 17.97 4.23 -21.92
CA GLN A 827 18.76 5.46 -22.04
C GLN A 827 18.46 6.07 -23.42
N PRO A 828 18.29 7.40 -23.54
CA PRO A 828 18.47 8.04 -24.83
C PRO A 828 19.86 7.65 -25.33
N GLU A 829 19.98 7.15 -26.56
CA GLU A 829 21.28 7.13 -27.22
C GLU A 829 21.82 8.56 -27.17
N GLU A 830 23.03 8.74 -26.65
CA GLU A 830 23.65 10.06 -26.60
C GLU A 830 23.78 10.60 -28.02
N GLU A 831 23.02 11.64 -28.36
CA GLU A 831 23.27 12.46 -29.56
C GLU A 831 24.56 13.29 -29.37
N SER A 832 25.69 12.59 -29.26
CA SER A 832 27.03 13.12 -29.50
C SER A 832 27.82 12.04 -30.27
N ALA A 833 28.25 12.25 -31.53
CA ALA A 833 28.68 13.51 -32.11
C ALA A 833 28.14 13.77 -33.53
N LYS A 834 27.14 14.65 -33.65
CA LYS A 834 27.00 15.50 -34.86
C LYS A 834 28.04 16.62 -34.79
N VAL A 835 29.26 16.34 -35.26
CA VAL A 835 30.30 17.38 -35.42
C VAL A 835 29.78 18.42 -36.40
N LYS A 836 29.63 19.67 -35.93
CA LYS A 836 29.27 20.81 -36.77
C LYS A 836 30.37 21.06 -37.78
N THR A 837 30.10 20.81 -39.06
CA THR A 837 30.90 21.30 -40.19
C THR A 837 30.82 22.83 -40.22
N ARG A 838 31.80 23.50 -39.64
CA ARG A 838 32.06 24.92 -39.91
C ARG A 838 33.20 25.02 -40.91
N VAL A 839 32.87 25.48 -42.12
CA VAL A 839 33.84 25.74 -43.18
C VAL A 839 34.68 26.95 -42.80
N GLU A 840 36.00 26.79 -42.76
CA GLU A 840 36.96 27.90 -42.91
C GLU A 840 38.33 27.36 -43.40
N THR A 841 39.13 28.23 -44.01
CA THR A 841 40.10 27.88 -45.06
C THR A 841 41.54 27.64 -44.59
N LYS A 842 42.28 26.80 -45.35
CA LYS A 842 43.75 26.60 -45.27
C LYS A 842 44.54 27.93 -45.39
N PRO A 843 45.74 28.04 -44.77
CA PRO A 843 46.96 27.75 -45.54
C PRO A 843 48.17 27.07 -44.81
N SER A 844 48.94 26.33 -45.60
CA SER A 844 50.40 26.06 -45.58
C SER A 844 51.22 25.63 -44.33
N ALA A 845 51.78 24.41 -44.44
CA ALA A 845 53.21 24.01 -44.35
C ALA A 845 54.07 24.19 -43.08
N GLY A 846 54.76 23.11 -42.66
CA GLY A 846 55.93 23.15 -41.75
C GLY A 846 56.33 21.80 -41.11
N ALA A 847 57.54 21.31 -41.38
CA ALA A 847 58.22 20.06 -40.95
C ALA A 847 58.10 19.66 -39.44
N ALA A 848 57.88 18.37 -39.10
CA ALA A 848 58.87 17.32 -38.66
C ALA A 848 59.33 17.43 -37.18
N LEU A 849 59.71 16.38 -36.41
CA LEU A 849 60.19 15.01 -36.67
C LEU A 849 60.04 14.08 -35.40
N ASN A 850 60.40 12.79 -35.52
CA ASN A 850 60.45 11.69 -34.50
C ASN A 850 59.10 10.99 -34.19
N ALA A 851 58.81 9.74 -34.62
CA ALA A 851 59.45 8.42 -34.35
C ALA A 851 59.16 7.88 -32.93
N SER A 852 58.73 6.63 -32.68
CA SER A 852 58.43 5.46 -33.55
C SER A 852 57.48 4.47 -32.85
N VAL A 853 56.80 3.59 -33.60
CA VAL A 853 55.77 2.64 -33.10
C VAL A 853 56.26 1.16 -33.17
N ASN A 854 55.52 0.26 -32.51
CA ASN A 854 55.44 -1.21 -32.70
C ASN A 854 56.50 -2.09 -31.98
N VAL A 855 56.24 -3.36 -31.62
CA VAL A 855 55.09 -4.30 -31.86
C VAL A 855 54.80 -5.06 -30.52
N ASN A 856 53.85 -6.01 -30.32
CA ASN A 856 53.01 -6.84 -31.19
C ASN A 856 51.72 -7.36 -30.47
N ALA A 857 50.78 -7.94 -31.23
CA ALA A 857 49.82 -8.95 -30.75
C ALA A 857 49.50 -9.94 -31.91
N ASP A 858 49.69 -11.24 -31.68
CA ASP A 858 49.74 -12.25 -32.75
C ASP A 858 48.33 -12.73 -33.22
N PRO A 859 47.98 -12.53 -34.51
CA PRO A 859 46.68 -12.98 -35.06
C PRO A 859 46.49 -14.50 -35.09
N GLU A 860 47.55 -15.32 -35.16
CA GLU A 860 47.39 -16.78 -35.10
C GLU A 860 46.95 -17.23 -33.71
N ARG A 861 47.53 -16.63 -32.67
CA ARG A 861 47.20 -16.96 -31.27
C ARG A 861 45.76 -16.62 -30.93
N ALA A 862 45.21 -15.55 -31.51
CA ALA A 862 43.78 -15.23 -31.43
C ALA A 862 42.91 -16.33 -32.08
N LYS A 863 43.26 -16.78 -33.29
CA LYS A 863 42.56 -17.89 -33.96
C LYS A 863 42.63 -19.22 -33.20
N GLN A 864 43.79 -19.55 -32.63
CA GLN A 864 43.96 -20.75 -31.80
C GLN A 864 43.08 -20.70 -30.54
N LEU A 865 42.99 -19.53 -29.87
CA LEU A 865 42.08 -19.32 -28.75
C LEU A 865 40.60 -19.45 -29.16
N THR A 866 40.19 -18.91 -30.30
CA THR A 866 38.81 -19.10 -30.80
C THR A 866 38.50 -20.56 -31.13
N ALA A 867 39.46 -21.31 -31.70
CA ALA A 867 39.31 -22.74 -31.98
C ALA A 867 39.18 -23.56 -30.68
N LEU A 868 40.01 -23.30 -29.67
CA LEU A 868 39.95 -23.95 -28.36
C LEU A 868 38.62 -23.68 -27.64
N VAL A 869 38.11 -22.45 -27.69
CA VAL A 869 36.78 -22.11 -27.13
C VAL A 869 35.67 -22.87 -27.87
N ALA A 870 35.72 -22.96 -29.20
CA ALA A 870 34.74 -23.73 -29.97
C ALA A 870 34.78 -25.24 -29.65
N GLU A 871 35.98 -25.81 -29.43
CA GLU A 871 36.16 -27.20 -29.03
C GLU A 871 35.69 -27.48 -27.59
N GLN A 872 35.90 -26.52 -26.68
CA GLN A 872 35.43 -26.57 -25.29
C GLN A 872 33.90 -26.48 -25.18
N VAL A 873 33.24 -25.70 -26.04
CA VAL A 873 31.78 -25.69 -26.19
C VAL A 873 31.30 -27.04 -26.74
N ARG A 874 31.98 -27.61 -27.75
CA ARG A 874 31.63 -28.92 -28.33
C ARG A 874 31.71 -30.05 -27.31
N THR A 875 32.73 -30.06 -26.45
CA THR A 875 32.85 -31.03 -25.34
C THR A 875 31.73 -30.84 -24.32
N HIS A 876 31.41 -29.61 -23.91
CA HIS A 876 30.26 -29.37 -23.01
C HIS A 876 28.93 -29.86 -23.60
N THR A 877 28.70 -29.65 -24.90
CA THR A 877 27.50 -30.16 -25.58
C THR A 877 27.47 -31.69 -25.59
N LEU A 878 28.61 -32.37 -25.82
CA LEU A 878 28.71 -33.82 -25.74
C LEU A 878 28.45 -34.34 -24.32
N THR A 879 28.99 -33.68 -23.29
CA THR A 879 28.78 -34.06 -21.89
C THR A 879 27.30 -33.94 -21.50
N LEU A 880 26.63 -32.85 -21.90
CA LEU A 880 25.19 -32.66 -21.71
C LEU A 880 24.36 -33.73 -22.44
N TYR A 881 24.71 -34.05 -23.69
CA TYR A 881 24.02 -35.11 -24.44
C TYR A 881 24.23 -36.49 -23.79
N THR A 882 25.43 -36.76 -23.27
CA THR A 882 25.76 -38.02 -22.57
C THR A 882 25.02 -38.14 -21.24
N MET A 883 24.91 -37.04 -20.48
CA MET A 883 24.05 -36.98 -19.29
C MET A 883 22.58 -37.21 -19.64
N TYR A 884 22.09 -36.63 -20.73
CA TYR A 884 20.70 -36.80 -21.19
C TYR A 884 20.41 -38.26 -21.58
N CYS A 885 21.33 -38.91 -22.31
CA CYS A 885 21.24 -40.35 -22.61
C CYS A 885 21.34 -41.23 -21.34
N TRP A 886 22.13 -40.84 -20.34
CA TRP A 886 22.23 -41.58 -19.08
C TRP A 886 20.96 -41.46 -18.23
N LEU A 887 20.34 -40.27 -18.20
CA LEU A 887 19.01 -40.06 -17.59
C LEU A 887 17.93 -40.90 -18.28
N LEU A 888 17.90 -40.94 -19.61
CA LEU A 888 16.95 -41.77 -20.37
C LEU A 888 17.12 -43.29 -20.10
N LEU A 889 18.30 -43.74 -19.72
CA LEU A 889 18.58 -45.13 -19.35
C LEU A 889 18.16 -45.50 -17.92
N GLN A 890 17.72 -44.53 -17.10
CA GLN A 890 17.18 -44.78 -15.74
C GLN A 890 15.65 -44.75 -15.66
N ILE A 891 14.96 -44.56 -16.79
CA ILE A 891 13.50 -44.49 -16.86
C ILE A 891 12.91 -45.90 -17.04
N SER A 892 11.83 -46.20 -16.32
CA SER A 892 11.09 -47.46 -16.44
C SER A 892 10.52 -47.65 -17.87
N PRO A 893 10.50 -48.87 -18.43
CA PRO A 893 9.87 -49.14 -19.73
C PRO A 893 8.40 -48.72 -19.84
N SER A 894 7.69 -48.59 -18.71
CA SER A 894 6.32 -48.06 -18.68
C SER A 894 6.24 -46.60 -19.12
N ASP A 895 7.22 -45.78 -18.74
CA ASP A 895 7.09 -44.31 -18.78
C ASP A 895 7.64 -43.73 -20.09
N LEU A 896 8.52 -44.49 -20.76
CA LEU A 896 9.03 -44.15 -22.10
C LEU A 896 7.92 -44.09 -23.16
N THR A 897 6.83 -44.85 -22.95
CA THR A 897 5.68 -44.90 -23.86
C THR A 897 4.83 -43.62 -23.79
N LEU A 898 4.74 -42.97 -22.63
CA LEU A 898 4.04 -41.70 -22.47
C LEU A 898 4.79 -40.55 -23.17
N LEU A 899 6.11 -40.53 -23.05
CA LEU A 899 6.98 -39.48 -23.61
C LEU A 899 7.01 -39.49 -25.15
N LEU A 900 6.86 -40.65 -25.79
CA LEU A 900 6.81 -40.75 -27.25
C LEU A 900 5.45 -40.35 -27.85
N CYS A 901 4.37 -40.35 -27.06
CA CYS A 901 3.03 -40.04 -27.54
C CYS A 901 2.74 -38.53 -27.65
N CYS A 902 3.57 -37.67 -27.01
CA CYS A 902 3.38 -36.21 -26.98
C CYS A 902 4.24 -35.43 -27.99
N ARG A 903 4.94 -36.10 -28.92
CA ARG A 903 5.93 -35.46 -29.79
C ARG A 903 5.35 -34.79 -31.05
N ASP A 904 4.16 -35.21 -31.50
CA ASP A 904 3.57 -34.74 -32.76
C ASP A 904 2.77 -33.43 -32.66
N THR A 905 2.64 -32.84 -31.48
CA THR A 905 1.84 -31.60 -31.25
C THR A 905 2.68 -30.32 -31.10
N TYR A 906 4.02 -30.40 -31.10
CA TYR A 906 4.90 -29.25 -30.78
C TYR A 906 5.93 -28.89 -31.86
N VAL A 907 5.71 -29.33 -33.10
CA VAL A 907 6.49 -28.86 -34.28
C VAL A 907 5.55 -28.44 -35.42
N LYS A 908 4.87 -27.31 -35.22
CA LYS A 908 4.37 -26.43 -36.29
C LYS A 908 4.26 -24.99 -35.78
#